data_AF-A0A1H8UT59-F1
#
_entry.id   AF-A0A1H8UT59-F1
#
_cell.length_a   1.000
_cell.length_b   1.000
_cell.length_c   1.000
_cell.angle_alpha   90.00
_cell.angle_beta   90.00
_cell.angle_gamma   90.00
#
_symmetry.space_group_name_H-M   'P 1'
#
loop_
_entity.id
_entity.type
_entity.pdbx_description
1 polymer ?
#
loop_
_entity_poly.entity_id
_entity_poly.type
_entity_poly.pdbx_seq_one_letter_code
_entity_poly.pdbx_strand_id
1 'polypeptide(L)'
;MSRSRRLAPLWIMALLAGALPSTAAPVQADPAKPAATETAVTVDGAQGGRTFDGVGAISGGGANSRLLTDYPAAQQAEVLDYLFKPNYGASLQILKTEIGGDADSTDGSEPSVEHVKGQVNCNVGYGFWLMKQAKARNPGIKLAALAWAAPGWINGGFWSSDTIGYLITWLGCAKQNGLAIDYLGGWNERGHDVNWYIQLRSALDNAGYASVQIVGDDSGWGVADDMAANPAFDNAVSIIGAHYPCEGGDGGSANSCSSTETAKNNGKPLWASENGSIDMDAGAPALIRSITRGYVDAELTAYLNWPLVAALYPNLPFPTVGLATANSPWSGHYSLGENTWATAQVTQFAQPGWKFIDAGSGHLGGAESNGSYVTLKSPDGTDYSTVLETTTATAAQTADFTVKGGLSTGPVHVWATNVNHPSASTDFIHTQDITPAGGTYSLTMQPGYAYTVTTTTGQGKGVTNPPADHPLALPYSDNFDNDATSTEAKYLSDMQGSYEVRPCAAGRSGQCVQQVAPVKPIEWQEDSDAFTLAGDPAWSDYTVSADVDLQQAGTAELLGRANTQTRPQSHQAAYELRISDNGDWSIDKNTSAGNLSTLLSGTQAAPGLNSWHTLSLGFSGDEITAKVDGTTLGTVHDNSYPTGQIGLGVVGYQTDQFDNLSVTPNAAGSVSGFLKDQNSGLCADVPALSQANGTVVALWDCNGGANQGWTSTPAKQLMVYGSKCLDTAGGATADGTQAVIEDCSGSGSQQWTVEPDGSIVNAASGTCLDATGQSYENGTPLELWTCTGGANQRWARRSAAGPLRGRDSGRCVDVPAASRDDGAQPALWDCVGSDNQTWTSDESNHLTVYDTKCLGLIGGATADGTGVEIRGCDGSTTQQWRVHSDGTVFNVASGTCLDAKNAGTADSTPLEIWPCSGNGNQKWARG
;
A
#
# COMPACT_ATOMS: atom_id res chain seq x y z
N MET A 1 -34.17 -39.05 -73.99
CA MET A 1 -33.43 -37.99 -74.71
C MET A 1 -33.84 -36.65 -74.09
N SER A 2 -33.06 -35.98 -73.23
CA SER A 2 -31.84 -36.36 -72.51
C SER A 2 -31.82 -35.75 -71.09
N ARG A 3 -31.78 -36.64 -70.07
CA ARG A 3 -31.36 -36.61 -68.64
C ARG A 3 -31.02 -35.26 -67.94
N SER A 4 -31.22 -34.97 -66.64
CA SER A 4 -31.98 -35.47 -65.47
C SER A 4 -31.43 -34.74 -64.22
N ARG A 5 -32.26 -34.17 -63.32
CA ARG A 5 -31.97 -34.02 -61.86
C ARG A 5 -33.27 -34.15 -61.05
N ARG A 6 -33.21 -34.90 -59.93
CA ARG A 6 -34.29 -35.55 -59.14
C ARG A 6 -34.43 -34.89 -57.75
N LEU A 7 -35.66 -34.63 -57.26
CA LEU A 7 -36.47 -35.29 -56.19
C LEU A 7 -36.00 -35.15 -54.70
N ALA A 8 -36.84 -34.47 -53.89
CA ALA A 8 -37.49 -34.73 -52.58
C ALA A 8 -36.96 -35.83 -51.59
N PRO A 9 -37.38 -35.94 -50.29
CA PRO A 9 -38.56 -35.31 -49.61
C PRO A 9 -38.51 -35.04 -48.05
N LEU A 10 -39.68 -34.64 -47.48
CA LEU A 10 -40.29 -34.89 -46.12
C LEU A 10 -39.74 -34.14 -44.86
N TRP A 11 -40.46 -33.68 -43.80
CA TRP A 11 -41.86 -33.45 -43.32
C TRP A 11 -41.81 -32.57 -42.02
N ILE A 12 -42.67 -31.55 -41.80
CA ILE A 12 -43.83 -31.42 -40.85
C ILE A 12 -43.53 -31.42 -39.31
N MET A 13 -43.89 -30.37 -38.54
CA MET A 13 -45.07 -30.24 -37.61
C MET A 13 -44.92 -29.14 -36.51
N ALA A 14 -46.07 -28.68 -35.98
CA ALA A 14 -46.32 -27.63 -34.99
C ALA A 14 -46.70 -28.20 -33.58
N LEU A 15 -46.74 -27.37 -32.50
CA LEU A 15 -47.85 -27.21 -31.50
C LEU A 15 -47.46 -26.70 -30.08
N LEU A 16 -48.51 -26.13 -29.45
CA LEU A 16 -48.75 -25.50 -28.14
C LEU A 16 -48.33 -26.20 -26.82
N ALA A 17 -48.08 -25.34 -25.81
CA ALA A 17 -48.48 -25.32 -24.37
C ALA A 17 -48.27 -26.53 -23.43
N GLY A 18 -47.68 -26.25 -22.25
CA GLY A 18 -47.79 -27.07 -21.03
C GLY A 18 -46.95 -26.54 -19.87
N ALA A 19 -47.59 -26.08 -18.79
CA ALA A 19 -46.96 -25.77 -17.52
C ALA A 19 -46.81 -27.04 -16.66
N LEU A 20 -45.60 -27.35 -16.20
CA LEU A 20 -45.29 -28.32 -15.15
C LEU A 20 -44.03 -27.86 -14.38
N PRO A 21 -43.91 -28.17 -13.07
CA PRO A 21 -42.90 -27.60 -12.17
C PRO A 21 -41.55 -28.28 -12.37
N SER A 22 -40.49 -27.50 -12.56
CA SER A 22 -39.12 -28.01 -12.48
C SER A 22 -38.76 -28.23 -11.01
N THR A 23 -38.80 -29.48 -10.57
CA THR A 23 -38.16 -29.93 -9.35
C THR A 23 -36.68 -29.57 -9.41
N ALA A 24 -36.17 -28.83 -8.41
CA ALA A 24 -34.75 -28.65 -8.21
C ALA A 24 -34.07 -30.03 -8.15
N ALA A 25 -33.15 -30.29 -9.07
CA ALA A 25 -32.30 -31.46 -9.00
C ALA A 25 -31.36 -31.32 -7.80
N PRO A 26 -31.09 -32.39 -7.03
CA PRO A 26 -30.03 -32.35 -6.03
C PRO A 26 -28.71 -32.12 -6.77
N VAL A 27 -27.88 -31.22 -6.25
CA VAL A 27 -26.48 -31.06 -6.66
C VAL A 27 -25.82 -32.42 -6.46
N GLN A 28 -25.57 -33.11 -7.56
CA GLN A 28 -24.95 -34.43 -7.55
C GLN A 28 -23.45 -34.20 -7.35
N ALA A 29 -22.94 -34.57 -6.18
CA ALA A 29 -21.52 -34.57 -5.89
C ALA A 29 -20.77 -35.42 -6.92
N ASP A 30 -19.69 -34.88 -7.47
CA ASP A 30 -18.77 -35.66 -8.32
C ASP A 30 -18.25 -36.88 -7.54
N PRO A 31 -18.12 -38.06 -8.18
CA PRO A 31 -17.59 -39.23 -7.51
C PRO A 31 -16.12 -39.02 -7.13
N ALA A 32 -15.85 -39.03 -5.83
CA ALA A 32 -14.51 -38.89 -5.26
C ALA A 32 -13.53 -39.90 -5.90
N LYS A 33 -12.46 -39.37 -6.49
CA LYS A 33 -11.23 -40.12 -6.78
C LYS A 33 -10.74 -40.72 -5.44
N PRO A 34 -10.22 -41.96 -5.38
CA PRO A 34 -9.76 -42.55 -4.12
C PRO A 34 -8.74 -41.62 -3.44
N ALA A 35 -8.93 -41.39 -2.14
CA ALA A 35 -8.03 -40.58 -1.32
C ALA A 35 -6.60 -41.09 -1.47
N ALA A 36 -5.69 -40.22 -1.89
CA ALA A 36 -4.30 -40.61 -2.15
C ALA A 36 -3.49 -40.82 -0.85
N THR A 37 -4.02 -40.37 0.29
CA THR A 37 -3.33 -40.39 1.59
C THR A 37 -4.34 -40.46 2.74
N GLU A 38 -4.13 -41.41 3.67
CA GLU A 38 -4.88 -41.57 4.91
C GLU A 38 -4.04 -41.05 6.08
N THR A 39 -4.63 -40.24 6.96
CA THR A 39 -3.99 -39.71 8.17
C THR A 39 -4.72 -40.22 9.40
N ALA A 40 -4.03 -40.94 10.27
CA ALA A 40 -4.59 -41.32 11.57
C ALA A 40 -4.41 -40.19 12.59
N VAL A 41 -5.50 -39.66 13.15
CA VAL A 41 -5.51 -38.60 14.15
C VAL A 41 -5.98 -39.15 15.49
N THR A 42 -5.11 -39.12 16.51
CA THR A 42 -5.46 -39.57 17.87
C THR A 42 -5.76 -38.38 18.77
N VAL A 43 -7.03 -38.24 19.15
CA VAL A 43 -7.52 -37.19 20.06
C VAL A 43 -7.61 -37.79 21.47
N ASP A 44 -6.51 -37.72 22.23
CA ASP A 44 -6.42 -38.31 23.58
C ASP A 44 -6.46 -37.22 24.66
N GLY A 45 -7.58 -37.13 25.38
CA GLY A 45 -7.76 -36.19 26.49
C GLY A 45 -6.78 -36.36 27.66
N ALA A 46 -6.07 -37.49 27.75
CA ALA A 46 -5.02 -37.69 28.76
C ALA A 46 -3.67 -37.07 28.36
N GLN A 47 -3.46 -36.81 27.07
CA GLN A 47 -2.27 -36.15 26.54
C GLN A 47 -2.45 -34.63 26.54
N GLY A 48 -1.36 -33.88 26.51
CA GLY A 48 -1.41 -32.43 26.40
C GLY A 48 -0.09 -31.87 25.92
N GLY A 49 -0.16 -30.67 25.35
CA GLY A 49 0.96 -29.86 24.95
C GLY A 49 0.91 -28.49 25.63
N ARG A 50 1.33 -27.46 24.91
CA ARG A 50 1.29 -26.08 25.41
C ARG A 50 -0.14 -25.56 25.53
N THR A 51 -0.29 -24.50 26.32
CA THR A 51 -1.55 -23.78 26.45
C THR A 51 -1.70 -22.84 25.27
N PHE A 52 -2.85 -22.86 24.62
CA PHE A 52 -3.20 -21.91 23.57
C PHE A 52 -3.53 -20.56 24.18
N ASP A 53 -2.84 -19.52 23.72
CA ASP A 53 -2.98 -18.16 24.25
C ASP A 53 -3.94 -17.32 23.42
N GLY A 54 -4.11 -17.64 22.13
CA GLY A 54 -5.16 -17.07 21.29
C GLY A 54 -4.71 -16.66 19.90
N VAL A 55 -5.70 -16.35 19.06
CA VAL A 55 -5.49 -15.69 17.77
C VAL A 55 -6.03 -14.27 17.84
N GLY A 56 -5.21 -13.32 17.38
CA GLY A 56 -5.49 -11.89 17.46
C GLY A 56 -5.06 -11.13 16.24
N ALA A 57 -5.16 -9.80 16.33
CA ALA A 57 -4.68 -8.89 15.31
C ALA A 57 -4.19 -7.57 15.91
N ILE A 58 -3.45 -6.81 15.10
CA ILE A 58 -2.78 -5.57 15.50
C ILE A 58 -3.49 -4.36 14.87
N SER A 59 -3.93 -3.41 15.69
CA SER A 59 -4.32 -2.08 15.24
C SER A 59 -3.18 -1.11 15.53
N GLY A 60 -2.69 -0.43 14.50
CA GLY A 60 -1.44 0.34 14.57
C GLY A 60 -0.25 -0.47 14.04
N GLY A 61 0.97 -0.03 14.34
CA GLY A 61 2.08 -0.22 13.42
C GLY A 61 1.80 0.53 12.12
N GLY A 62 1.32 1.76 12.28
CA GLY A 62 0.99 2.72 11.22
C GLY A 62 -0.50 2.80 10.93
N ALA A 63 -1.19 3.81 11.47
CA ALA A 63 -2.54 4.35 11.19
C ALA A 63 -3.66 3.49 10.55
N ASN A 64 -3.57 2.16 10.55
CA ASN A 64 -4.38 1.28 9.69
C ASN A 64 -5.85 1.16 10.11
N SER A 65 -6.20 1.66 11.29
CA SER A 65 -7.58 1.72 11.77
C SER A 65 -8.17 3.14 11.75
N ARG A 66 -7.45 4.11 11.19
CA ARG A 66 -7.75 5.54 11.29
C ARG A 66 -9.14 5.89 10.77
N LEU A 67 -9.47 5.53 9.53
CA LEU A 67 -10.74 5.90 8.90
C LEU A 67 -11.96 5.20 9.51
N LEU A 68 -11.75 4.11 10.27
CA LEU A 68 -12.85 3.34 10.87
C LEU A 68 -13.68 4.18 11.86
N THR A 69 -13.04 5.13 12.54
CA THR A 69 -13.73 6.02 13.50
C THR A 69 -14.72 6.96 12.82
N ASP A 70 -14.52 7.27 11.54
CA ASP A 70 -15.32 8.21 10.76
C ASP A 70 -16.50 7.56 10.03
N TYR A 71 -16.64 6.23 10.11
CA TYR A 71 -17.75 5.51 9.49
C TYR A 71 -19.10 5.89 10.09
N PRO A 72 -20.19 5.82 9.30
CA PRO A 72 -21.53 5.91 9.85
C PRO A 72 -21.73 4.80 10.89
N ALA A 73 -22.37 5.14 12.02
CA ALA A 73 -22.39 4.30 13.20
C ALA A 73 -22.90 2.86 12.97
N ALA A 74 -23.80 2.65 12.01
CA ALA A 74 -24.28 1.31 11.67
C ALA A 74 -23.19 0.45 11.02
N GLN A 75 -22.55 0.96 9.96
CA GLN A 75 -21.48 0.26 9.25
C GLN A 75 -20.24 0.08 10.13
N GLN A 76 -19.90 1.10 10.92
CA GLN A 76 -18.85 0.98 11.93
C GLN A 76 -19.13 -0.17 12.91
N ALA A 77 -20.36 -0.28 13.42
CA ALA A 77 -20.74 -1.34 14.34
C ALA A 77 -20.72 -2.72 13.67
N GLU A 78 -21.08 -2.82 12.39
CA GLU A 78 -21.04 -4.05 11.59
C GLU A 78 -19.59 -4.55 11.41
N VAL A 79 -18.66 -3.67 11.00
CA VAL A 79 -17.22 -4.02 10.89
C VAL A 79 -16.69 -4.51 12.24
N LEU A 80 -16.95 -3.77 13.33
CA LEU A 80 -16.51 -4.16 14.67
C LEU A 80 -17.14 -5.49 15.15
N ASP A 81 -18.37 -5.80 14.73
CA ASP A 81 -19.01 -7.10 14.99
C ASP A 81 -18.26 -8.24 14.28
N TYR A 82 -17.88 -8.06 13.02
CA TYR A 82 -17.06 -9.06 12.30
C TYR A 82 -15.70 -9.30 12.95
N LEU A 83 -15.05 -8.24 13.46
CA LEU A 83 -13.74 -8.37 14.07
C LEU A 83 -13.80 -9.02 15.46
N PHE A 84 -14.72 -8.58 16.33
CA PHE A 84 -14.64 -8.89 17.76
C PHE A 84 -15.79 -9.71 18.33
N LYS A 85 -16.98 -9.72 17.72
CA LYS A 85 -18.15 -10.38 18.33
C LYS A 85 -17.96 -11.90 18.30
N PRO A 86 -18.03 -12.58 19.45
CA PRO A 86 -17.91 -14.03 19.50
C PRO A 86 -18.98 -14.70 18.62
N ASN A 87 -18.59 -15.79 17.94
CA ASN A 87 -19.48 -16.61 17.10
C ASN A 87 -20.15 -15.82 15.96
N TYR A 88 -19.44 -14.85 15.37
CA TYR A 88 -19.97 -14.00 14.31
C TYR A 88 -19.03 -13.89 13.11
N GLY A 89 -17.83 -13.36 13.31
CA GLY A 89 -16.78 -13.25 12.30
C GLY A 89 -15.46 -13.82 12.80
N ALA A 90 -14.38 -13.04 12.63
CA ALA A 90 -13.04 -13.36 13.12
C ALA A 90 -13.00 -13.62 14.64
N SER A 91 -13.93 -13.07 15.42
CA SER A 91 -14.10 -13.39 16.85
C SER A 91 -12.79 -13.30 17.64
N LEU A 92 -12.00 -12.25 17.39
CA LEU A 92 -10.63 -12.14 17.87
C LEU A 92 -10.51 -12.26 19.39
N GLN A 93 -9.43 -12.90 19.82
CA GLN A 93 -9.17 -13.26 21.21
C GLN A 93 -8.08 -12.39 21.85
N ILE A 94 -7.24 -11.77 21.03
CA ILE A 94 -6.24 -10.79 21.43
C ILE A 94 -6.37 -9.59 20.48
N LEU A 95 -6.36 -8.38 21.04
CA LEU A 95 -6.17 -7.14 20.29
C LEU A 95 -4.88 -6.50 20.79
N LYS A 96 -3.89 -6.37 19.91
CA LYS A 96 -2.66 -5.62 20.15
C LYS A 96 -2.83 -4.23 19.54
N THR A 97 -2.55 -3.18 20.31
CA THR A 97 -2.62 -1.80 19.83
C THR A 97 -1.27 -1.11 19.91
N GLU A 98 -0.99 -0.22 18.97
CA GLU A 98 0.15 0.68 19.08
C GLU A 98 0.02 1.62 20.28
N ILE A 99 1.17 1.92 20.89
CA ILE A 99 1.37 3.03 21.80
C ILE A 99 1.91 4.18 20.95
N GLY A 100 1.01 5.08 20.54
CA GLY A 100 1.35 6.19 19.65
C GLY A 100 2.53 7.03 20.16
N GLY A 101 3.35 7.50 19.22
CA GLY A 101 4.63 8.15 19.51
C GLY A 101 4.87 9.42 18.70
N ASP A 102 3.84 9.95 18.03
CA ASP A 102 3.87 11.14 17.17
C ASP A 102 4.66 10.99 15.87
N ALA A 103 5.01 9.75 15.49
CA ALA A 103 5.80 9.46 14.30
C ALA A 103 5.14 8.39 13.44
N ASP A 104 5.43 8.43 12.15
CA ASP A 104 5.03 7.39 11.20
C ASP A 104 5.57 6.03 11.64
N SER A 105 4.67 5.06 11.64
CA SER A 105 4.95 3.68 11.99
C SER A 105 4.50 2.68 10.93
N THR A 106 4.05 3.12 9.73
CA THR A 106 4.01 2.40 8.42
C THR A 106 3.08 3.10 7.43
N ASP A 107 1.83 3.36 7.83
CA ASP A 107 0.75 3.92 6.99
C ASP A 107 0.27 5.27 7.55
N GLY A 108 1.06 5.86 8.44
CA GLY A 108 0.78 7.10 9.15
C GLY A 108 1.16 7.04 10.62
N SER A 109 1.06 8.18 11.30
CA SER A 109 1.43 8.35 12.70
C SER A 109 0.25 8.16 13.64
N GLU A 110 0.52 7.62 14.84
CA GLU A 110 -0.46 7.57 15.93
C GLU A 110 -0.05 8.54 17.07
N PRO A 111 -1.01 9.29 17.64
CA PRO A 111 -0.71 10.34 18.60
C PRO A 111 -0.29 9.78 19.96
N SER A 112 0.74 10.38 20.53
CA SER A 112 1.16 10.14 21.89
C SER A 112 0.16 10.67 22.91
N VAL A 113 0.03 9.95 24.03
CA VAL A 113 -0.68 10.48 25.21
C VAL A 113 0.04 11.65 25.88
N GLU A 114 1.29 11.94 25.51
CA GLU A 114 2.14 12.93 26.17
C GLU A 114 3.11 13.58 25.16
N HIS A 115 2.59 14.32 24.17
CA HIS A 115 3.40 15.07 23.20
C HIS A 115 4.45 15.99 23.86
N VAL A 116 4.10 16.55 25.02
CA VAL A 116 4.96 17.40 25.85
C VAL A 116 5.05 16.80 27.25
N LYS A 117 6.27 16.62 27.76
CA LYS A 117 6.52 16.07 29.10
C LYS A 117 5.66 16.78 30.17
N GLY A 118 4.88 15.99 30.89
CA GLY A 118 3.97 16.43 31.95
C GLY A 118 2.57 16.87 31.48
N GLN A 119 2.30 16.90 30.18
CA GLN A 119 0.99 17.25 29.61
C GLN A 119 0.32 16.00 29.04
N VAL A 120 -0.44 15.30 29.89
CA VAL A 120 -1.04 14.01 29.54
C VAL A 120 -2.45 14.20 28.99
N ASN A 121 -2.71 13.68 27.79
CA ASN A 121 -4.03 13.54 27.19
C ASN A 121 -4.38 12.06 27.00
N CYS A 122 -5.32 11.55 27.79
CA CYS A 122 -5.76 10.15 27.72
C CYS A 122 -6.92 9.91 26.74
N ASN A 123 -7.26 10.90 25.91
CA ASN A 123 -8.33 10.82 24.91
C ASN A 123 -7.80 10.97 23.47
N VAL A 124 -6.47 10.89 23.26
CA VAL A 124 -5.83 10.95 21.95
C VAL A 124 -6.15 9.73 21.09
N GLY A 125 -6.19 9.96 19.77
CA GLY A 125 -6.33 8.93 18.76
C GLY A 125 -7.51 7.99 18.96
N TYR A 126 -7.42 6.80 18.37
CA TYR A 126 -8.50 5.81 18.34
C TYR A 126 -8.18 4.51 19.09
N GLY A 127 -6.94 4.26 19.50
CA GLY A 127 -6.52 3.01 20.14
C GLY A 127 -7.34 2.65 21.38
N PHE A 128 -7.53 3.61 22.31
CA PHE A 128 -8.38 3.40 23.49
C PHE A 128 -9.86 3.19 23.14
N TRP A 129 -10.38 3.91 22.14
CA TRP A 129 -11.75 3.71 21.66
C TRP A 129 -11.93 2.29 21.11
N LEU A 130 -11.01 1.82 20.29
CA LEU A 130 -11.08 0.50 19.67
C LEU A 130 -11.02 -0.62 20.72
N MET A 131 -10.13 -0.52 21.70
CA MET A 131 -10.08 -1.47 22.83
C MET A 131 -11.40 -1.50 23.62
N LYS A 132 -12.05 -0.35 23.84
CA LYS A 132 -13.38 -0.27 24.47
C LYS A 132 -14.44 -0.96 23.61
N GLN A 133 -14.43 -0.77 22.30
CA GLN A 133 -15.34 -1.43 21.36
C GLN A 133 -15.15 -2.95 21.34
N ALA A 134 -13.89 -3.41 21.35
CA ALA A 134 -13.56 -4.82 21.38
C ALA A 134 -14.03 -5.47 22.69
N LYS A 135 -13.73 -4.87 23.85
CA LYS A 135 -14.19 -5.36 25.17
C LYS A 135 -15.71 -5.35 25.32
N ALA A 136 -16.40 -4.38 24.72
CA ALA A 136 -17.86 -4.33 24.75
C ALA A 136 -18.51 -5.53 24.03
N ARG A 137 -17.87 -6.05 22.97
CA ARG A 137 -18.33 -7.21 22.19
C ARG A 137 -17.83 -8.53 22.74
N ASN A 138 -16.56 -8.57 23.13
CA ASN A 138 -15.89 -9.72 23.72
C ASN A 138 -15.22 -9.29 25.04
N PRO A 139 -15.91 -9.39 26.20
CA PRO A 139 -15.31 -9.07 27.49
C PRO A 139 -14.08 -9.92 27.83
N GLY A 140 -13.96 -11.10 27.21
CA GLY A 140 -12.84 -12.03 27.37
C GLY A 140 -11.63 -11.73 26.48
N ILE A 141 -11.72 -10.80 25.52
CA ILE A 141 -10.60 -10.45 24.64
C ILE A 141 -9.42 -9.95 25.49
N LYS A 142 -8.21 -10.36 25.17
CA LYS A 142 -6.99 -9.86 25.80
C LYS A 142 -6.48 -8.60 25.11
N LEU A 143 -5.94 -7.68 25.89
CA LEU A 143 -5.39 -6.42 25.37
C LEU A 143 -3.88 -6.43 25.48
N ALA A 144 -3.19 -6.22 24.36
CA ALA A 144 -1.75 -6.07 24.27
C ALA A 144 -1.40 -4.66 23.78
N ALA A 145 -0.24 -4.14 24.17
CA ALA A 145 0.24 -2.84 23.70
C ALA A 145 1.75 -2.88 23.42
N LEU A 146 2.18 -2.18 22.37
CA LEU A 146 3.59 -2.11 21.95
C LEU A 146 3.88 -0.74 21.34
N ALA A 147 5.07 -0.19 21.57
CA ALA A 147 5.48 1.08 20.98
C ALA A 147 6.29 0.85 19.69
N TRP A 148 5.96 1.59 18.63
CA TRP A 148 6.77 1.70 17.41
C TRP A 148 7.66 2.94 17.49
N ALA A 149 7.09 4.07 17.88
CA ALA A 149 7.78 5.34 18.07
C ALA A 149 7.66 5.82 19.52
N ALA A 150 8.31 6.95 19.85
CA ALA A 150 8.13 7.59 21.15
C ALA A 150 8.27 9.12 21.07
N PRO A 151 7.65 9.90 21.96
CA PRO A 151 7.69 11.37 21.91
C PRO A 151 9.09 11.96 21.96
N GLY A 152 9.28 13.07 21.24
CA GLY A 152 10.61 13.67 21.06
C GLY A 152 11.26 14.29 22.30
N TRP A 153 10.51 14.47 23.40
CA TRP A 153 11.08 14.96 24.66
C TRP A 153 11.87 13.90 25.42
N ILE A 154 11.76 12.61 25.06
CA ILE A 154 12.45 11.50 25.72
C ILE A 154 13.97 11.67 25.58
N ASN A 155 14.67 11.66 26.71
CA ASN A 155 16.13 11.80 26.72
C ASN A 155 16.81 10.42 26.81
N GLY A 156 17.84 10.21 25.99
CA GLY A 156 18.65 8.98 26.00
C GLY A 156 18.16 7.89 25.05
N GLY A 157 17.24 8.20 24.13
CA GLY A 157 16.69 7.25 23.16
C GLY A 157 15.61 6.34 23.75
N PHE A 158 15.14 5.38 22.94
CA PHE A 158 14.01 4.51 23.32
C PHE A 158 14.34 3.66 24.55
N TRP A 159 15.53 3.08 24.63
CA TRP A 159 15.97 2.22 25.75
C TRP A 159 16.36 3.00 27.01
N SER A 160 15.69 4.13 27.27
CA SER A 160 15.91 4.99 28.43
C SER A 160 14.88 4.76 29.53
N SER A 161 15.19 5.27 30.73
CA SER A 161 14.22 5.33 31.84
C SER A 161 13.07 6.30 31.59
N ASP A 162 13.27 7.33 30.74
CA ASP A 162 12.21 8.27 30.37
C ASP A 162 11.09 7.53 29.61
N THR A 163 11.44 6.59 28.70
CA THR A 163 10.46 5.73 28.02
C THR A 163 9.71 4.81 28.98
N ILE A 164 10.38 4.23 29.99
CA ILE A 164 9.69 3.43 31.03
C ILE A 164 8.65 4.29 31.75
N GLY A 165 9.00 5.52 32.11
CA GLY A 165 8.08 6.49 32.70
C GLY A 165 6.89 6.78 31.79
N TYR A 166 7.15 7.00 30.51
CA TYR A 166 6.12 7.22 29.48
C TYR A 166 5.16 6.03 29.34
N LEU A 167 5.67 4.79 29.27
CA LEU A 167 4.85 3.58 29.20
C LEU A 167 3.96 3.41 30.45
N ILE A 168 4.44 3.79 31.63
CA ILE A 168 3.64 3.81 32.87
C ILE A 168 2.55 4.89 32.79
N THR A 169 2.86 6.09 32.28
CA THR A 169 1.86 7.14 32.01
C THR A 169 0.77 6.63 31.07
N TRP A 170 1.15 5.96 29.98
CA TRP A 170 0.21 5.37 29.03
C TRP A 170 -0.69 4.29 29.66
N LEU A 171 -0.13 3.40 30.48
CA LEU A 171 -0.93 2.44 31.28
C LEU A 171 -1.87 3.14 32.27
N GLY A 172 -1.50 4.33 32.77
CA GLY A 172 -2.37 5.21 33.53
C GLY A 172 -3.58 5.66 32.71
N CYS A 173 -3.36 6.09 31.47
CA CYS A 173 -4.43 6.45 30.53
C CYS A 173 -5.33 5.27 30.16
N ALA A 174 -4.77 4.08 29.92
CA ALA A 174 -5.55 2.87 29.70
C ALA A 174 -6.48 2.58 30.89
N LYS A 175 -5.94 2.64 32.11
CA LYS A 175 -6.71 2.45 33.35
C LYS A 175 -7.80 3.51 33.52
N GLN A 176 -7.53 4.78 33.20
CA GLN A 176 -8.52 5.86 33.22
C GLN A 176 -9.67 5.58 32.24
N ASN A 177 -9.37 4.96 31.11
CA ASN A 177 -10.35 4.51 30.13
C ASN A 177 -11.07 3.20 30.51
N GLY A 178 -10.82 2.65 31.71
CA GLY A 178 -11.42 1.41 32.18
C GLY A 178 -10.85 0.15 31.52
N LEU A 179 -9.66 0.26 30.93
CA LEU A 179 -8.98 -0.83 30.21
C LEU A 179 -7.87 -1.41 31.09
N ALA A 180 -7.92 -2.73 31.29
CA ALA A 180 -6.82 -3.48 31.87
C ALA A 180 -6.00 -4.08 30.74
N ILE A 181 -4.74 -3.66 30.63
CA ILE A 181 -3.80 -4.19 29.66
C ILE A 181 -3.24 -5.50 30.21
N ASP A 182 -3.34 -6.57 29.42
CA ASP A 182 -2.85 -7.90 29.80
C ASP A 182 -1.36 -8.04 29.45
N TYR A 183 -0.94 -7.49 28.30
CA TYR A 183 0.39 -7.66 27.74
C TYR A 183 1.02 -6.33 27.32
N LEU A 184 2.31 -6.14 27.61
CA LEU A 184 3.08 -4.97 27.22
C LEU A 184 4.40 -5.39 26.56
N GLY A 185 4.68 -4.88 25.37
CA GLY A 185 5.94 -5.07 24.66
C GLY A 185 6.94 -3.94 24.90
N GLY A 186 8.11 -4.04 24.26
CA GLY A 186 9.16 -3.01 24.26
C GLY A 186 9.11 -2.12 23.03
N TRP A 187 10.10 -2.25 22.15
CA TRP A 187 10.22 -1.49 20.90
C TRP A 187 10.07 -2.39 19.68
N ASN A 188 9.06 -2.12 18.86
CA ASN A 188 8.74 -2.95 17.69
C ASN A 188 9.93 -3.08 16.72
N GLU A 189 10.36 -4.31 16.43
CA GLU A 189 11.40 -4.63 15.43
C GLU A 189 12.74 -3.89 15.62
N ARG A 190 13.09 -3.62 16.87
CA ARG A 190 14.34 -2.94 17.26
C ARG A 190 15.16 -3.74 18.27
N GLY A 191 14.82 -5.02 18.44
CA GLY A 191 15.47 -5.95 19.37
C GLY A 191 15.15 -5.61 20.82
N HIS A 192 16.12 -5.83 21.71
CA HIS A 192 15.96 -5.60 23.14
C HIS A 192 17.22 -5.02 23.80
N ASP A 193 16.99 -4.29 24.90
CA ASP A 193 18.00 -4.04 25.92
C ASP A 193 17.65 -4.83 27.19
N VAL A 194 18.54 -5.76 27.56
CA VAL A 194 18.37 -6.68 28.70
C VAL A 194 18.13 -5.93 30.01
N ASN A 195 18.88 -4.84 30.27
CA ASN A 195 18.76 -4.09 31.52
C ASN A 195 17.50 -3.24 31.55
N TRP A 196 17.06 -2.73 30.40
CA TRP A 196 15.84 -1.96 30.26
C TRP A 196 14.62 -2.80 30.60
N TYR A 197 14.51 -4.03 30.09
CA TYR A 197 13.39 -4.93 30.42
C TYR A 197 13.35 -5.32 31.90
N ILE A 198 14.52 -5.54 32.53
CA ILE A 198 14.61 -5.75 34.00
C ILE A 198 14.09 -4.53 34.75
N GLN A 199 14.47 -3.32 34.32
CA GLN A 199 14.01 -2.06 34.91
C GLN A 199 12.52 -1.83 34.67
N LEU A 200 12.00 -2.13 33.48
CA LEU A 200 10.59 -2.06 33.13
C LEU A 200 9.77 -2.92 34.09
N ARG A 201 10.15 -4.20 34.28
CA ARG A 201 9.46 -5.09 35.22
C ARG A 201 9.38 -4.49 36.63
N SER A 202 10.52 -4.05 37.15
CA SER A 202 10.60 -3.40 38.47
C SER A 202 9.71 -2.16 38.55
N ALA A 203 9.71 -1.32 37.52
CA ALA A 203 8.92 -0.10 37.48
C ALA A 203 7.41 -0.39 37.41
N LEU A 204 6.98 -1.38 36.61
CA LEU A 204 5.60 -1.84 36.55
C LEU A 204 5.11 -2.36 37.90
N ASP A 205 5.93 -3.17 38.58
CA ASP A 205 5.58 -3.72 39.90
C ASP A 205 5.39 -2.60 40.93
N ASN A 206 6.31 -1.64 40.95
CA ASN A 206 6.23 -0.46 41.83
C ASN A 206 5.04 0.45 41.52
N ALA A 207 4.63 0.53 40.25
CA ALA A 207 3.47 1.30 39.80
C ALA A 207 2.13 0.56 39.98
N GLY A 208 2.13 -0.68 40.47
CA GLY A 208 0.92 -1.47 40.71
C GLY A 208 0.40 -2.23 39.48
N TYR A 209 1.25 -2.45 38.48
CA TYR A 209 0.99 -3.19 37.25
C TYR A 209 1.68 -4.57 37.23
N ALA A 210 1.81 -5.19 38.41
CA ALA A 210 2.46 -6.50 38.58
C ALA A 210 1.77 -7.65 37.81
N SER A 211 0.49 -7.49 37.42
CA SER A 211 -0.24 -8.46 36.60
C SER A 211 0.00 -8.31 35.09
N VAL A 212 0.54 -7.19 34.63
CA VAL A 212 0.85 -6.98 33.21
C VAL A 212 2.01 -7.87 32.83
N GLN A 213 1.83 -8.74 31.84
CA GLN A 213 2.87 -9.63 31.35
C GLN A 213 3.72 -8.93 30.29
N ILE A 214 5.04 -9.08 30.38
CA ILE A 214 5.97 -8.49 29.42
C ILE A 214 6.17 -9.47 28.26
N VAL A 215 5.95 -9.00 27.04
CA VAL A 215 6.33 -9.69 25.79
C VAL A 215 7.70 -9.19 25.37
N GLY A 216 8.65 -10.10 25.18
CA GLY A 216 10.01 -9.81 24.73
C GLY A 216 10.33 -10.63 23.48
N ASP A 217 10.82 -10.07 22.38
CA ASP A 217 11.13 -8.67 22.12
C ASP A 217 10.39 -8.07 20.92
N ASP A 218 9.39 -8.76 20.38
CA ASP A 218 8.68 -8.32 19.17
C ASP A 218 9.69 -8.04 18.03
N SER A 219 10.69 -8.93 17.92
CA SER A 219 11.67 -8.95 16.84
C SER A 219 11.99 -10.41 16.49
N GLY A 220 12.86 -11.07 17.24
CA GLY A 220 13.35 -12.40 16.86
C GLY A 220 13.72 -13.28 18.04
N TRP A 221 14.22 -14.48 17.75
CA TRP A 221 14.44 -15.50 18.78
C TRP A 221 15.66 -15.26 19.69
N GLY A 222 16.51 -14.27 19.40
CA GLY A 222 17.74 -13.99 20.16
C GLY A 222 17.49 -13.65 21.64
N VAL A 223 16.31 -13.09 21.95
CA VAL A 223 15.87 -12.82 23.31
C VAL A 223 15.90 -14.06 24.21
N ALA A 224 15.62 -15.25 23.65
CA ALA A 224 15.63 -16.51 24.40
C ALA A 224 17.05 -16.89 24.87
N ASP A 225 18.07 -16.61 24.06
CA ASP A 225 19.46 -16.90 24.39
C ASP A 225 19.95 -15.99 25.53
N ASP A 226 19.59 -14.71 25.50
CA ASP A 226 19.94 -13.76 26.57
C ASP A 226 19.16 -14.04 27.86
N MET A 227 17.92 -14.51 27.77
CA MET A 227 17.17 -15.01 28.94
C MET A 227 17.84 -16.24 29.55
N ALA A 228 18.29 -17.19 28.73
CA ALA A 228 19.02 -18.36 29.22
C ALA A 228 20.34 -17.99 29.91
N ALA A 229 20.99 -16.90 29.47
CA ALA A 229 22.21 -16.38 30.07
C ALA A 229 21.98 -15.50 31.31
N ASN A 230 20.78 -14.91 31.47
CA ASN A 230 20.49 -13.94 32.52
C ASN A 230 19.15 -14.23 33.24
N PRO A 231 19.19 -14.87 34.43
CA PRO A 231 17.98 -15.18 35.18
C PRO A 231 17.14 -13.98 35.61
N ALA A 232 17.74 -12.80 35.78
CA ALA A 232 16.96 -11.60 36.12
C ALA A 232 16.12 -11.13 34.93
N PHE A 233 16.68 -11.23 33.72
CA PHE A 233 15.97 -10.94 32.48
C PHE A 233 14.90 -11.99 32.17
N ASP A 234 15.24 -13.28 32.34
CA ASP A 234 14.27 -14.36 32.20
C ASP A 234 13.06 -14.19 33.14
N ASN A 235 13.28 -13.75 34.38
CA ASN A 235 12.19 -13.46 35.31
C ASN A 235 11.37 -12.20 34.93
N ALA A 236 11.97 -11.25 34.22
CA ALA A 236 11.31 -10.02 33.79
C ALA A 236 10.34 -10.27 32.62
N VAL A 237 10.76 -11.09 31.65
CA VAL A 237 9.98 -11.40 30.45
C VAL A 237 9.06 -12.59 30.69
N SER A 238 7.77 -12.45 30.35
CA SER A 238 6.76 -13.48 30.54
C SER A 238 6.53 -14.34 29.30
N ILE A 239 6.71 -13.77 28.11
CA ILE A 239 6.38 -14.36 26.82
C ILE A 239 7.47 -14.01 25.81
N ILE A 240 7.86 -14.98 24.98
CA ILE A 240 8.82 -14.76 23.89
C ILE A 240 8.02 -14.47 22.61
N GLY A 241 8.07 -13.23 22.13
CA GLY A 241 7.39 -12.76 20.92
C GLY A 241 8.36 -12.57 19.76
N ALA A 242 8.11 -13.25 18.65
CA ALA A 242 8.88 -13.12 17.42
C ALA A 242 7.99 -12.67 16.26
N HIS A 243 8.59 -11.92 15.33
CA HIS A 243 7.93 -11.42 14.13
C HIS A 243 8.18 -12.35 12.95
N TYR A 244 7.14 -12.62 12.16
CA TYR A 244 7.17 -13.41 10.94
C TYR A 244 8.00 -14.71 11.04
N PRO A 245 7.76 -15.59 12.03
CA PRO A 245 8.59 -16.78 12.27
C PRO A 245 8.46 -17.90 11.22
N CYS A 246 7.64 -17.67 10.18
CA CYS A 246 7.35 -18.65 9.13
C CYS A 246 8.03 -18.30 7.81
N GLU A 247 8.20 -19.30 6.95
CA GLU A 247 8.85 -19.19 5.65
C GLU A 247 8.29 -18.04 4.82
N GLY A 248 9.20 -17.23 4.26
CA GLY A 248 8.89 -16.08 3.44
C GLY A 248 8.82 -14.76 4.22
N GLY A 249 8.74 -14.79 5.56
CA GLY A 249 8.73 -13.58 6.37
C GLY A 249 7.45 -12.76 6.22
N ASP A 250 7.59 -11.42 6.17
CA ASP A 250 6.53 -10.44 5.87
C ASP A 250 5.82 -10.81 4.55
N GLY A 251 4.53 -11.15 4.61
CA GLY A 251 3.75 -11.59 3.44
C GLY A 251 4.11 -12.98 2.90
N GLY A 252 4.81 -13.80 3.69
CA GLY A 252 5.40 -15.06 3.29
C GLY A 252 4.43 -16.20 2.95
N SER A 253 4.96 -17.28 2.36
CA SER A 253 4.19 -18.48 2.02
C SER A 253 3.77 -19.28 3.25
N ALA A 254 4.50 -19.19 4.36
CA ALA A 254 4.31 -20.01 5.56
C ALA A 254 4.23 -21.53 5.26
N ASN A 255 5.03 -22.05 4.33
CA ASN A 255 5.12 -23.49 4.10
C ASN A 255 5.85 -24.23 5.23
N SER A 256 6.64 -23.53 6.03
CA SER A 256 7.24 -24.05 7.26
C SER A 256 7.32 -22.93 8.28
N CYS A 257 7.36 -23.25 9.58
CA CYS A 257 7.62 -22.29 10.65
C CYS A 257 8.81 -22.72 11.49
N SER A 258 9.47 -21.78 12.17
CA SER A 258 10.65 -22.10 12.98
C SER A 258 10.75 -21.29 14.27
N SER A 259 11.28 -21.94 15.30
CA SER A 259 11.74 -21.33 16.54
C SER A 259 13.03 -22.01 16.99
N THR A 260 13.84 -21.33 17.80
CA THR A 260 15.12 -21.89 18.27
C THR A 260 14.91 -22.92 19.37
N GLU A 261 15.86 -23.86 19.49
CA GLU A 261 15.85 -24.86 20.56
C GLU A 261 15.89 -24.21 21.95
N THR A 262 16.59 -23.08 22.11
CA THR A 262 16.61 -22.31 23.34
C THR A 262 15.21 -21.76 23.67
N ALA A 263 14.51 -21.19 22.69
CA ALA A 263 13.15 -20.68 22.89
C ALA A 263 12.18 -21.80 23.29
N LYS A 264 12.21 -22.93 22.58
CA LYS A 264 11.38 -24.11 22.91
C LYS A 264 11.62 -24.58 24.35
N ASN A 265 12.89 -24.71 24.75
CA ASN A 265 13.27 -25.24 26.06
C ASN A 265 13.16 -24.24 27.22
N ASN A 266 13.00 -22.93 26.94
CA ASN A 266 12.87 -21.91 27.99
C ASN A 266 11.60 -22.09 28.85
N GLY A 267 10.56 -22.75 28.30
CA GLY A 267 9.33 -23.09 29.04
C GLY A 267 8.29 -21.98 29.11
N LYS A 268 8.56 -20.81 28.52
CA LYS A 268 7.58 -19.72 28.35
C LYS A 268 6.75 -19.91 27.07
N PRO A 269 5.58 -19.25 26.97
CA PRO A 269 4.83 -19.21 25.72
C PRO A 269 5.64 -18.55 24.59
N LEU A 270 5.43 -19.05 23.37
CA LEU A 270 6.10 -18.57 22.15
C LEU A 270 5.04 -18.00 21.23
N TRP A 271 5.15 -16.73 20.86
CA TRP A 271 4.15 -16.06 20.03
C TRP A 271 4.74 -15.70 18.68
N ALA A 272 3.95 -15.91 17.62
CA ALA A 272 4.01 -15.03 16.46
C ALA A 272 3.33 -13.72 16.87
N SER A 273 4.08 -12.84 17.55
CA SER A 273 3.56 -11.60 18.14
C SER A 273 3.33 -10.49 17.09
N GLU A 274 3.80 -10.73 15.87
CA GLU A 274 3.37 -10.13 14.64
C GLU A 274 3.62 -11.12 13.49
N ASN A 275 2.62 -11.29 12.65
CA ASN A 275 2.68 -12.05 11.41
C ASN A 275 1.54 -11.56 10.50
N GLY A 276 1.30 -12.23 9.37
CA GLY A 276 0.30 -11.76 8.43
C GLY A 276 0.95 -10.86 7.38
N SER A 277 0.56 -9.58 7.32
CA SER A 277 0.99 -8.64 6.26
C SER A 277 0.64 -9.13 4.86
N ILE A 278 -0.50 -9.79 4.80
CA ILE A 278 -1.04 -10.44 3.60
C ILE A 278 -2.37 -9.81 3.22
N ASP A 279 -2.60 -9.78 1.91
CA ASP A 279 -3.87 -9.35 1.33
C ASP A 279 -5.05 -10.10 1.96
N MET A 280 -6.15 -9.39 2.17
CA MET A 280 -7.29 -9.89 2.93
C MET A 280 -7.96 -11.11 2.29
N ASP A 281 -7.85 -11.29 0.97
CA ASP A 281 -8.41 -12.44 0.25
C ASP A 281 -7.33 -13.43 -0.17
N ALA A 282 -6.27 -12.97 -0.84
CA ALA A 282 -5.22 -13.85 -1.35
C ALA A 282 -4.31 -14.43 -0.23
N GLY A 283 -4.32 -13.80 0.95
CA GLY A 283 -3.51 -14.18 2.10
C GLY A 283 -3.98 -15.40 2.88
N ALA A 284 -5.27 -15.75 2.79
CA ALA A 284 -5.89 -16.72 3.69
C ALA A 284 -5.20 -18.09 3.75
N PRO A 285 -4.63 -18.64 2.65
CA PRO A 285 -3.86 -19.88 2.71
C PRO A 285 -2.61 -19.77 3.59
N ALA A 286 -1.86 -18.66 3.51
CA ALA A 286 -0.67 -18.44 4.33
C ALA A 286 -1.02 -18.15 5.79
N LEU A 287 -2.13 -17.43 6.03
CA LEU A 287 -2.64 -17.18 7.38
C LEU A 287 -2.93 -18.48 8.12
N ILE A 288 -3.75 -19.36 7.54
CA ILE A 288 -4.16 -20.59 8.23
C ILE A 288 -2.97 -21.54 8.43
N ARG A 289 -2.05 -21.62 7.46
CA ARG A 289 -0.79 -22.35 7.63
C ARG A 289 0.04 -21.79 8.77
N SER A 290 0.17 -20.48 8.88
CA SER A 290 0.95 -19.85 9.95
C SER A 290 0.41 -20.22 11.34
N ILE A 291 -0.90 -20.35 11.49
CA ILE A 291 -1.51 -20.77 12.76
C ILE A 291 -1.27 -22.26 13.02
N THR A 292 -1.55 -23.15 12.07
CA THR A 292 -1.43 -24.59 12.28
C THR A 292 0.03 -25.05 12.33
N ARG A 293 0.85 -24.67 11.35
CA ARG A 293 2.28 -24.99 11.27
C ARG A 293 3.09 -24.22 12.30
N GLY A 294 2.63 -23.04 12.73
CA GLY A 294 3.21 -22.33 13.86
C GLY A 294 3.31 -23.22 15.10
N TYR A 295 2.24 -23.95 15.43
CA TYR A 295 2.31 -24.91 16.54
C TYR A 295 3.12 -26.17 16.17
N VAL A 296 2.82 -26.79 15.02
CA VAL A 296 3.41 -28.09 14.63
C VAL A 296 4.95 -28.01 14.50
N ASP A 297 5.46 -26.93 13.90
CA ASP A 297 6.89 -26.81 13.57
C ASP A 297 7.67 -26.05 14.66
N ALA A 298 7.02 -25.05 15.26
CA ALA A 298 7.67 -24.04 16.10
C ALA A 298 7.10 -23.91 17.52
N GLU A 299 6.10 -24.72 17.89
CA GLU A 299 5.43 -24.70 19.21
C GLU A 299 4.82 -23.33 19.60
N LEU A 300 4.38 -22.56 18.60
CA LEU A 300 3.77 -21.24 18.82
C LEU A 300 2.37 -21.37 19.43
N THR A 301 2.08 -20.59 20.47
CA THR A 301 0.83 -20.62 21.23
C THR A 301 -0.11 -19.46 20.93
N ALA A 302 0.37 -18.44 20.22
CA ALA A 302 -0.43 -17.35 19.70
C ALA A 302 0.01 -16.91 18.30
N TYR A 303 -0.93 -16.29 17.59
CA TYR A 303 -0.73 -15.67 16.29
C TYR A 303 -1.45 -14.32 16.26
N LEU A 304 -0.73 -13.24 15.92
CA LEU A 304 -1.28 -11.90 15.77
C LEU A 304 -1.13 -11.41 14.33
N ASN A 305 -2.25 -11.21 13.64
CA ASN A 305 -2.29 -10.69 12.27
C ASN A 305 -2.05 -9.17 12.25
N TRP A 306 -1.04 -8.70 11.54
CA TRP A 306 -0.90 -7.31 11.17
C TRP A 306 -1.41 -7.07 9.73
N PRO A 307 -2.22 -6.02 9.50
CA PRO A 307 -2.99 -5.27 10.49
C PRO A 307 -4.36 -5.92 10.77
N LEU A 308 -5.13 -5.34 11.68
CA LEU A 308 -6.51 -5.71 12.01
C LEU A 308 -7.44 -5.52 10.83
N VAL A 309 -7.36 -4.34 10.20
CA VAL A 309 -8.25 -3.85 9.14
C VAL A 309 -7.46 -2.84 8.32
N ALA A 310 -7.70 -2.77 7.01
CA ALA A 310 -7.23 -1.68 6.16
C ALA A 310 -8.30 -0.58 6.13
N ALA A 311 -8.34 0.25 7.16
CA ALA A 311 -9.15 1.46 7.25
C ALA A 311 -8.28 2.71 7.06
N LEU A 312 -7.64 2.76 5.89
CA LEU A 312 -6.66 3.76 5.47
C LEU A 312 -6.91 4.14 4.00
N TYR A 313 -6.27 5.21 3.52
CA TYR A 313 -6.47 5.67 2.14
C TYR A 313 -5.83 4.73 1.10
N PRO A 314 -6.48 4.43 -0.03
CA PRO A 314 -6.05 3.36 -0.93
C PRO A 314 -4.76 3.64 -1.72
N ASN A 315 -4.24 4.86 -1.65
CA ASN A 315 -2.97 5.29 -2.24
C ASN A 315 -1.77 5.19 -1.28
N LEU A 316 -2.02 4.79 -0.03
CA LEU A 316 -0.99 4.40 0.91
C LEU A 316 -0.64 2.91 0.69
N PRO A 317 0.53 2.46 1.18
CA PRO A 317 0.87 1.04 1.19
C PRO A 317 -0.14 0.19 1.98
N PHE A 318 -0.11 -1.12 1.76
CA PHE A 318 -0.99 -2.08 2.44
C PHE A 318 -2.51 -1.83 2.34
N PRO A 319 -3.06 -1.28 1.23
CA PRO A 319 -4.45 -0.79 1.18
C PRO A 319 -5.52 -1.90 1.22
N THR A 320 -5.11 -3.17 1.08
CA THR A 320 -5.99 -4.34 1.11
C THR A 320 -5.54 -5.40 2.11
N VAL A 321 -4.61 -5.06 3.00
CA VAL A 321 -3.97 -6.01 3.92
C VAL A 321 -4.69 -5.99 5.26
N GLY A 322 -4.92 -7.18 5.84
CA GLY A 322 -5.62 -7.34 7.11
C GLY A 322 -6.80 -8.30 7.02
N LEU A 323 -7.79 -8.16 7.91
CA LEU A 323 -8.97 -9.03 7.92
C LEU A 323 -10.13 -8.48 7.07
N ALA A 324 -10.17 -7.17 6.86
CA ALA A 324 -11.21 -6.44 6.14
C ALA A 324 -10.66 -5.12 5.59
N THR A 325 -11.36 -4.52 4.63
CA THR A 325 -11.14 -3.14 4.17
C THR A 325 -12.30 -2.24 4.59
N ALA A 326 -11.97 -1.04 5.07
CA ALA A 326 -12.92 -0.02 5.48
C ALA A 326 -12.33 1.38 5.19
N ASN A 327 -12.08 1.66 3.91
CA ASN A 327 -11.38 2.84 3.40
C ASN A 327 -12.29 3.96 2.87
N SER A 328 -13.61 3.82 2.98
CA SER A 328 -14.61 4.71 2.35
C SER A 328 -15.69 5.14 3.36
N PRO A 329 -15.33 5.82 4.46
CA PRO A 329 -16.30 6.20 5.51
C PRO A 329 -17.43 7.11 5.00
N TRP A 330 -17.21 7.90 3.94
CA TRP A 330 -18.24 8.73 3.33
C TRP A 330 -19.34 7.94 2.62
N SER A 331 -19.03 6.75 2.09
CA SER A 331 -20.03 5.85 1.51
C SER A 331 -20.57 4.83 2.53
N GLY A 332 -19.78 4.55 3.57
CA GLY A 332 -20.02 3.46 4.51
C GLY A 332 -19.70 2.07 3.93
N HIS A 333 -19.15 2.00 2.72
CA HIS A 333 -18.76 0.73 2.11
C HIS A 333 -17.59 0.09 2.88
N TYR A 334 -17.64 -1.22 3.06
CA TYR A 334 -16.54 -2.04 3.57
C TYR A 334 -16.59 -3.40 2.89
N SER A 335 -15.45 -4.09 2.87
CA SER A 335 -15.37 -5.47 2.37
C SER A 335 -14.72 -6.38 3.40
N LEU A 336 -15.18 -7.62 3.47
CA LEU A 336 -14.61 -8.65 4.36
C LEU A 336 -13.69 -9.52 3.54
N GLY A 337 -12.47 -9.73 4.02
CA GLY A 337 -11.53 -10.64 3.39
C GLY A 337 -11.68 -12.08 3.87
N GLU A 338 -11.24 -13.03 3.05
CA GLU A 338 -11.17 -14.44 3.42
C GLU A 338 -10.30 -14.69 4.68
N ASN A 339 -9.33 -13.83 4.96
CA ASN A 339 -8.57 -13.83 6.21
C ASN A 339 -9.47 -13.79 7.46
N THR A 340 -10.63 -13.11 7.40
CA THR A 340 -11.63 -13.12 8.48
C THR A 340 -12.15 -14.52 8.73
N TRP A 341 -12.50 -15.26 7.67
CA TRP A 341 -13.11 -16.59 7.78
C TRP A 341 -12.09 -17.69 8.04
N ALA A 342 -10.86 -17.55 7.54
CA ALA A 342 -9.73 -18.39 7.93
C ALA A 342 -9.42 -18.23 9.43
N THR A 343 -9.42 -17.00 9.95
CA THR A 343 -9.27 -16.73 11.39
C THR A 343 -10.39 -17.36 12.21
N ALA A 344 -11.63 -17.26 11.74
CA ALA A 344 -12.80 -17.84 12.39
C ALA A 344 -12.73 -19.37 12.54
N GLN A 345 -12.02 -20.08 11.64
CA GLN A 345 -11.77 -21.53 11.75
C GLN A 345 -10.96 -21.89 12.99
N VAL A 346 -10.35 -20.93 13.68
CA VAL A 346 -9.63 -21.18 14.93
C VAL A 346 -10.37 -20.55 16.11
N THR A 347 -10.64 -19.26 16.03
CA THR A 347 -11.12 -18.46 17.16
C THR A 347 -12.52 -18.81 17.64
N GLN A 348 -13.39 -19.32 16.75
CA GLN A 348 -14.74 -19.76 17.14
C GLN A 348 -14.75 -21.17 17.76
N PHE A 349 -13.65 -21.92 17.67
CA PHE A 349 -13.62 -23.35 18.03
C PHE A 349 -12.61 -23.69 19.13
N ALA A 350 -11.69 -22.80 19.47
CA ALA A 350 -10.82 -22.92 20.64
C ALA A 350 -10.78 -21.57 21.37
N GLN A 351 -10.52 -21.56 22.68
CA GLN A 351 -10.43 -20.33 23.48
C GLN A 351 -9.08 -20.26 24.21
N PRO A 352 -8.57 -19.05 24.53
CA PRO A 352 -7.40 -18.92 25.39
C PRO A 352 -7.53 -19.74 26.67
N GLY A 353 -6.47 -20.49 27.01
CA GLY A 353 -6.46 -21.43 28.13
C GLY A 353 -6.77 -22.88 27.76
N TRP A 354 -7.25 -23.16 26.55
CA TRP A 354 -7.30 -24.52 25.99
C TRP A 354 -5.89 -25.10 25.86
N LYS A 355 -5.77 -26.41 25.82
CA LYS A 355 -4.48 -27.08 25.65
C LYS A 355 -4.41 -27.78 24.32
N PHE A 356 -3.30 -27.59 23.61
CA PHE A 356 -2.97 -28.44 22.47
C PHE A 356 -2.82 -29.90 22.91
N ILE A 357 -3.00 -30.81 21.96
CA ILE A 357 -2.70 -32.23 22.10
C ILE A 357 -1.60 -32.54 21.08
N ASP A 358 -0.36 -32.69 21.54
CA ASP A 358 0.80 -32.91 20.67
C ASP A 358 0.63 -34.15 19.79
N ALA A 359 0.20 -35.27 20.39
CA ALA A 359 -0.06 -36.51 19.65
C ALA A 359 -1.26 -36.43 18.68
N GLY A 360 -2.07 -35.37 18.78
CA GLY A 360 -3.21 -35.08 17.91
C GLY A 360 -2.93 -33.93 16.94
N SER A 361 -1.67 -33.52 16.76
CA SER A 361 -1.26 -32.43 15.89
C SER A 361 -0.11 -32.88 14.99
N GLY A 362 -0.03 -32.39 13.76
CA GLY A 362 1.03 -32.77 12.81
C GLY A 362 0.73 -32.42 11.36
N HIS A 363 1.47 -33.03 10.44
CA HIS A 363 1.21 -32.91 9.00
C HIS A 363 0.30 -34.03 8.49
N LEU A 364 -0.58 -33.70 7.56
CA LEU A 364 -1.46 -34.67 6.91
C LEU A 364 -0.61 -35.65 6.09
N GLY A 365 -0.82 -36.95 6.27
CA GLY A 365 0.00 -37.99 5.66
C GLY A 365 1.50 -37.93 6.02
N GLY A 366 1.88 -37.17 7.04
CA GLY A 366 3.27 -36.98 7.45
C GLY A 366 4.11 -36.11 6.52
N ALA A 367 3.51 -35.29 5.65
CA ALA A 367 4.24 -34.40 4.75
C ALA A 367 3.62 -33.00 4.65
N GLU A 368 4.46 -31.96 4.75
CA GLU A 368 4.06 -30.55 4.62
C GLU A 368 3.27 -30.25 3.33
N SER A 369 3.58 -30.97 2.23
CA SER A 369 2.90 -30.82 0.94
C SER A 369 1.42 -31.17 0.99
N ASN A 370 0.98 -31.95 1.98
CA ASN A 370 -0.41 -32.38 2.09
C ASN A 370 -1.23 -31.48 3.02
N GLY A 371 -0.60 -30.54 3.73
CA GLY A 371 -1.23 -29.71 4.74
C GLY A 371 -0.93 -30.17 6.18
N SER A 372 -1.61 -29.56 7.14
CA SER A 372 -1.33 -29.71 8.58
C SER A 372 -2.61 -29.67 9.41
N TYR A 373 -2.50 -30.11 10.66
CA TYR A 373 -3.61 -30.09 11.61
C TYR A 373 -3.12 -29.88 13.04
N VAL A 374 -3.95 -29.22 13.86
CA VAL A 374 -3.73 -29.04 15.30
C VAL A 374 -4.99 -29.42 16.05
N THR A 375 -4.84 -30.14 17.16
CA THR A 375 -5.95 -30.50 18.04
C THR A 375 -5.81 -29.81 19.38
N LEU A 376 -6.90 -29.23 19.87
CA LEU A 376 -7.00 -28.60 21.17
C LEU A 376 -8.13 -29.22 22.00
N LYS A 377 -7.97 -29.22 23.32
CA LYS A 377 -9.00 -29.63 24.28
C LYS A 377 -9.34 -28.52 25.26
N SER A 378 -10.60 -28.52 25.70
CA SER A 378 -11.12 -27.57 26.67
C SER A 378 -10.45 -27.74 28.06
N PRO A 379 -10.41 -26.68 28.89
CA PRO A 379 -9.78 -26.73 30.22
C PRO A 379 -10.41 -27.76 31.18
N ASP A 380 -11.70 -28.04 31.04
CA ASP A 380 -12.41 -29.09 31.80
C ASP A 380 -12.20 -30.50 31.22
N GLY A 381 -11.55 -30.62 30.06
CA GLY A 381 -11.17 -31.88 29.44
C GLY A 381 -12.32 -32.65 28.81
N THR A 382 -13.43 -31.99 28.48
CA THR A 382 -14.62 -32.61 27.87
C THR A 382 -14.72 -32.40 26.37
N ASP A 383 -14.40 -31.20 25.89
CA ASP A 383 -14.55 -30.82 24.49
C ASP A 383 -13.21 -30.81 23.76
N TYR A 384 -13.27 -31.01 22.45
CA TYR A 384 -12.11 -30.85 21.57
C TYR A 384 -12.48 -30.18 20.26
N SER A 385 -11.46 -29.58 19.65
CA SER A 385 -11.50 -29.06 18.29
C SER A 385 -10.22 -29.42 17.57
N THR A 386 -10.32 -29.91 16.34
CA THR A 386 -9.19 -30.10 15.44
C THR A 386 -9.36 -29.17 14.25
N VAL A 387 -8.38 -28.28 14.05
CA VAL A 387 -8.28 -27.42 12.86
C VAL A 387 -7.34 -28.09 11.88
N LEU A 388 -7.75 -28.24 10.62
CA LEU A 388 -7.00 -28.88 9.55
C LEU A 388 -6.92 -27.93 8.35
N GLU A 389 -5.76 -27.82 7.72
CA GLU A 389 -5.60 -27.07 6.47
C GLU A 389 -5.04 -27.98 5.37
N THR A 390 -5.56 -27.82 4.16
CA THR A 390 -5.17 -28.60 2.96
C THR A 390 -4.68 -27.68 1.84
N THR A 391 -4.11 -26.53 2.20
CA THR A 391 -3.84 -25.42 1.27
C THR A 391 -2.81 -25.76 0.20
N THR A 392 -1.87 -26.64 0.52
CA THR A 392 -0.83 -27.14 -0.40
C THR A 392 -1.18 -28.48 -1.04
N ALA A 393 -2.28 -29.13 -0.59
CA ALA A 393 -2.68 -30.43 -1.10
C ALA A 393 -3.08 -30.33 -2.58
N THR A 394 -2.91 -31.42 -3.32
CA THR A 394 -3.25 -31.49 -4.76
C THR A 394 -4.38 -32.48 -5.06
N ALA A 395 -4.83 -33.23 -4.06
CA ALA A 395 -5.92 -34.20 -4.17
C ALA A 395 -6.69 -34.31 -2.84
N ALA A 396 -7.92 -34.83 -2.92
CA ALA A 396 -8.70 -35.15 -1.74
C ALA A 396 -7.98 -36.19 -0.86
N GLN A 397 -8.13 -36.04 0.45
CA GLN A 397 -7.46 -36.86 1.45
C GLN A 397 -8.39 -37.18 2.62
N THR A 398 -8.11 -38.26 3.34
CA THR A 398 -8.95 -38.71 4.46
C THR A 398 -8.18 -38.65 5.78
N ALA A 399 -8.82 -38.11 6.81
CA ALA A 399 -8.35 -38.18 8.19
C ALA A 399 -9.27 -39.10 9.01
N ASP A 400 -8.68 -40.11 9.65
CA ASP A 400 -9.36 -41.07 10.52
C ASP A 400 -9.10 -40.73 11.99
N PHE A 401 -10.14 -40.34 12.70
CA PHE A 401 -10.08 -39.87 14.07
C PHE A 401 -10.37 -40.99 15.06
N THR A 402 -9.58 -41.05 16.13
CA THR A 402 -9.84 -41.88 17.32
C THR A 402 -9.83 -41.00 18.56
N VAL A 403 -11.00 -40.84 19.17
CA VAL A 403 -11.23 -40.03 20.37
C VAL A 403 -11.22 -40.92 21.62
N LYS A 404 -10.42 -40.53 22.60
CA LYS A 404 -10.30 -41.23 23.89
C LYS A 404 -9.86 -40.28 25.00
N GLY A 405 -9.61 -40.82 26.19
CA GLY A 405 -9.04 -40.05 27.31
C GLY A 405 -10.03 -39.11 28.00
N GLY A 406 -11.32 -39.42 27.95
CA GLY A 406 -12.38 -38.68 28.66
C GLY A 406 -13.06 -37.58 27.85
N LEU A 407 -12.59 -37.31 26.63
CA LEU A 407 -13.22 -36.37 25.71
C LEU A 407 -14.57 -36.89 25.19
N SER A 408 -15.44 -35.96 24.79
CA SER A 408 -16.76 -36.24 24.25
C SER A 408 -16.67 -37.13 23.01
N THR A 409 -17.43 -38.22 23.02
CA THR A 409 -17.68 -39.07 21.84
C THR A 409 -19.10 -38.85 21.28
N GLY A 410 -19.70 -37.71 21.61
CA GLY A 410 -21.00 -37.27 21.09
C GLY A 410 -20.91 -36.79 19.64
N PRO A 411 -21.97 -36.15 19.11
CA PRO A 411 -21.94 -35.53 17.78
C PRO A 411 -20.75 -34.59 17.61
N VAL A 412 -20.17 -34.61 16.41
CA VAL A 412 -19.03 -33.80 15.98
C VAL A 412 -19.47 -32.97 14.78
N HIS A 413 -19.20 -31.68 14.82
CA HIS A 413 -19.59 -30.69 13.82
C HIS A 413 -18.41 -30.35 12.92
N VAL A 414 -18.65 -30.27 11.60
CA VAL A 414 -17.60 -29.97 10.61
C VAL A 414 -17.89 -28.66 9.90
N TRP A 415 -16.96 -27.72 10.03
CA TRP A 415 -16.96 -26.42 9.35
C TRP A 415 -15.86 -26.36 8.31
N ALA A 416 -16.07 -25.61 7.23
CA ALA A 416 -15.12 -25.50 6.13
C ALA A 416 -15.08 -24.09 5.52
N THR A 417 -13.92 -23.69 5.03
CA THR A 417 -13.63 -22.43 4.34
C THR A 417 -12.70 -22.71 3.16
N ASN A 418 -13.04 -22.26 1.94
CA ASN A 418 -12.22 -22.48 0.73
C ASN A 418 -11.22 -21.34 0.53
N VAL A 419 -10.09 -21.42 1.23
CA VAL A 419 -9.10 -20.34 1.25
C VAL A 419 -8.32 -20.16 -0.05
N ASN A 420 -8.24 -21.17 -0.92
CA ASN A 420 -7.55 -21.03 -2.22
C ASN A 420 -8.45 -20.42 -3.31
N HIS A 421 -9.76 -20.54 -3.16
CA HIS A 421 -10.76 -20.01 -4.09
C HIS A 421 -11.94 -19.42 -3.30
N PRO A 422 -11.74 -18.26 -2.64
CA PRO A 422 -12.70 -17.68 -1.72
C PRO A 422 -13.98 -17.24 -2.42
N SER A 423 -15.11 -17.40 -1.74
CA SER A 423 -16.42 -16.93 -2.21
C SER A 423 -17.45 -17.01 -1.09
N ALA A 424 -18.41 -16.07 -1.06
CA ALA A 424 -19.43 -16.03 -0.02
C ALA A 424 -20.19 -17.36 0.23
N SER A 425 -20.28 -18.24 -0.77
CA SER A 425 -20.92 -19.57 -0.67
C SER A 425 -20.03 -20.66 -0.06
N THR A 426 -18.72 -20.46 -0.01
CA THR A 426 -17.72 -21.40 0.48
C THR A 426 -17.06 -20.96 1.78
N ASP A 427 -17.19 -19.70 2.18
CA ASP A 427 -16.53 -19.22 3.40
C ASP A 427 -17.32 -19.62 4.64
N PHE A 428 -16.65 -20.23 5.62
CA PHE A 428 -17.18 -20.54 6.94
C PHE A 428 -18.55 -21.24 6.94
N ILE A 429 -18.65 -22.35 6.21
CA ILE A 429 -19.88 -23.14 6.07
C ILE A 429 -19.89 -24.34 7.02
N HIS A 430 -21.02 -24.57 7.67
CA HIS A 430 -21.29 -25.84 8.35
C HIS A 430 -21.63 -26.91 7.31
N THR A 431 -20.77 -27.90 7.17
CA THR A 431 -20.84 -28.89 6.09
C THR A 431 -21.65 -30.13 6.49
N GLN A 432 -21.37 -30.70 7.66
CA GLN A 432 -21.94 -31.97 8.11
C GLN A 432 -21.75 -32.20 9.60
N ASP A 433 -22.65 -33.00 10.18
CA ASP A 433 -22.51 -33.59 11.50
C ASP A 433 -22.09 -35.07 11.37
N ILE A 434 -21.18 -35.50 12.23
CA ILE A 434 -20.68 -36.88 12.28
C ILE A 434 -20.91 -37.42 13.68
N THR A 435 -21.48 -38.63 13.81
CA THR A 435 -21.59 -39.31 15.11
C THR A 435 -20.51 -40.38 15.21
N PRO A 436 -19.54 -40.25 16.13
CA PRO A 436 -18.49 -41.24 16.31
C PRO A 436 -19.05 -42.62 16.70
N ALA A 437 -18.54 -43.68 16.06
CA ALA A 437 -18.84 -45.06 16.42
C ALA A 437 -17.70 -45.62 17.27
N GLY A 438 -17.96 -45.90 18.55
CA GLY A 438 -16.92 -46.38 19.47
C GLY A 438 -15.75 -45.41 19.65
N GLY A 439 -16.01 -44.09 19.53
CA GLY A 439 -14.98 -43.05 19.55
C GLY A 439 -14.23 -42.86 18.23
N THR A 440 -14.66 -43.49 17.13
CA THR A 440 -13.98 -43.40 15.83
C THR A 440 -14.88 -42.79 14.75
N TYR A 441 -14.29 -42.02 13.83
CA TYR A 441 -14.95 -41.47 12.64
C TYR A 441 -13.91 -41.02 11.60
N SER A 442 -14.36 -40.67 10.39
CA SER A 442 -13.48 -40.21 9.31
C SER A 442 -14.02 -38.94 8.66
N LEU A 443 -13.12 -38.10 8.14
CA LEU A 443 -13.42 -36.92 7.34
C LEU A 443 -12.62 -36.94 6.05
N THR A 444 -13.29 -36.82 4.90
CA THR A 444 -12.62 -36.56 3.62
C THR A 444 -12.59 -35.08 3.33
N MET A 445 -11.40 -34.54 3.10
CA MET A 445 -11.11 -33.12 2.90
C MET A 445 -10.69 -32.87 1.45
N GLN A 446 -11.17 -31.76 0.88
CA GLN A 446 -10.76 -31.30 -0.45
C GLN A 446 -9.50 -30.42 -0.36
N PRO A 447 -8.70 -30.33 -1.45
CA PRO A 447 -7.59 -29.37 -1.55
C PRO A 447 -8.02 -27.91 -1.42
N GLY A 448 -7.19 -27.09 -0.77
CA GLY A 448 -7.37 -25.64 -0.72
C GLY A 448 -8.33 -25.13 0.36
N TYR A 449 -8.59 -25.93 1.38
CA TYR A 449 -9.55 -25.60 2.44
C TYR A 449 -8.89 -25.51 3.81
N ALA A 450 -9.52 -24.74 4.68
CA ALA A 450 -9.43 -24.89 6.12
C ALA A 450 -10.70 -25.61 6.61
N TYR A 451 -10.53 -26.63 7.44
CA TYR A 451 -11.60 -27.38 8.09
C TYR A 451 -11.47 -27.29 9.60
N THR A 452 -12.60 -27.26 10.30
CA THR A 452 -12.62 -27.46 11.74
C THR A 452 -13.63 -28.51 12.14
N VAL A 453 -13.16 -29.45 12.95
CA VAL A 453 -13.92 -30.57 13.49
C VAL A 453 -14.03 -30.36 15.00
N THR A 454 -15.24 -30.21 15.54
CA THR A 454 -15.43 -29.82 16.94
C THR A 454 -16.58 -30.54 17.61
N THR A 455 -16.52 -30.71 18.94
CA THR A 455 -17.67 -31.10 19.77
C THR A 455 -18.44 -29.91 20.34
N THR A 456 -17.91 -28.70 20.17
CA THR A 456 -18.54 -27.47 20.64
C THR A 456 -19.70 -27.06 19.73
N THR A 457 -20.57 -26.19 20.22
CA THR A 457 -21.71 -25.64 19.46
C THR A 457 -21.82 -24.14 19.66
N GLY A 458 -22.56 -23.47 18.78
CA GLY A 458 -22.88 -22.05 18.89
C GLY A 458 -22.14 -21.14 17.91
N GLN A 459 -21.25 -21.69 17.07
CA GLN A 459 -20.55 -20.96 16.02
C GLN A 459 -21.49 -20.41 14.94
N GLY A 460 -21.08 -19.32 14.31
CA GLY A 460 -21.93 -18.58 13.39
C GLY A 460 -21.17 -17.75 12.36
N LYS A 461 -21.81 -17.57 11.20
CA LYS A 461 -21.39 -16.68 10.12
C LYS A 461 -22.30 -15.45 10.12
N GLY A 462 -21.75 -14.29 10.49
CA GLY A 462 -22.44 -13.01 10.41
C GLY A 462 -22.78 -12.62 8.98
N VAL A 463 -23.94 -11.99 8.77
CA VAL A 463 -24.39 -11.55 7.43
C VAL A 463 -24.92 -10.13 7.50
N THR A 464 -24.30 -9.27 6.71
CA THR A 464 -24.64 -7.85 6.52
C THR A 464 -24.52 -7.50 5.05
N ASN A 465 -25.17 -6.42 4.62
CA ASN A 465 -25.04 -5.91 3.25
C ASN A 465 -24.40 -4.52 3.30
N PRO A 466 -23.10 -4.38 3.00
CA PRO A 466 -22.47 -3.07 2.95
C PRO A 466 -23.12 -2.20 1.86
N PRO A 467 -23.19 -0.88 2.04
CA PRO A 467 -23.58 0.06 1.00
C PRO A 467 -22.71 -0.07 -0.26
N ALA A 468 -23.21 0.41 -1.39
CA ALA A 468 -22.39 0.55 -2.59
C ALA A 468 -21.30 1.62 -2.39
N ASP A 469 -20.09 1.34 -2.85
CA ASP A 469 -18.99 2.28 -2.78
C ASP A 469 -19.22 3.47 -3.72
N HIS A 470 -18.73 4.63 -3.32
CA HIS A 470 -18.68 5.84 -4.13
C HIS A 470 -17.54 6.77 -3.66
N PRO A 471 -16.97 7.59 -4.55
CA PRO A 471 -15.92 8.54 -4.18
C PRO A 471 -16.44 9.63 -3.23
N LEU A 472 -15.53 10.30 -2.53
CA LEU A 472 -15.86 11.51 -1.78
C LEU A 472 -16.13 12.64 -2.78
N ALA A 473 -17.32 13.22 -2.72
CA ALA A 473 -17.74 14.23 -3.67
C ALA A 473 -17.10 15.59 -3.41
N LEU A 474 -16.81 16.33 -4.48
CA LEU A 474 -16.54 17.77 -4.43
C LEU A 474 -17.84 18.57 -4.66
N PRO A 475 -18.01 19.75 -4.02
CA PRO A 475 -17.09 20.35 -3.06
C PRO A 475 -17.11 19.65 -1.69
N TYR A 476 -15.96 19.68 -1.00
CA TYR A 476 -15.78 19.24 0.38
C TYR A 476 -15.31 20.41 1.23
N SER A 477 -15.71 20.49 2.49
CA SER A 477 -15.21 21.50 3.43
C SER A 477 -15.34 21.02 4.86
N ASP A 478 -14.41 21.45 5.71
CA ASP A 478 -14.48 21.25 7.16
C ASP A 478 -13.95 22.49 7.88
N ASN A 479 -14.70 22.95 8.87
CA ASN A 479 -14.29 24.05 9.76
C ASN A 479 -13.97 23.55 11.17
N PHE A 480 -13.94 22.22 11.37
CA PHE A 480 -13.50 21.51 12.58
C PHE A 480 -14.31 21.79 13.87
N ASP A 481 -15.28 22.70 13.84
CA ASP A 481 -16.12 23.10 14.97
C ASP A 481 -17.00 21.97 15.53
N ASN A 482 -17.25 20.92 14.74
CA ASN A 482 -18.06 19.77 15.15
C ASN A 482 -17.25 18.69 15.87
N ASP A 483 -15.93 18.75 15.79
CA ASP A 483 -15.05 17.77 16.42
C ASP A 483 -14.76 18.16 17.87
N ALA A 484 -14.46 17.14 18.68
CA ALA A 484 -14.16 17.35 20.08
C ALA A 484 -12.74 17.87 20.26
N THR A 485 -12.52 18.80 21.21
CA THR A 485 -11.17 19.24 21.53
C THR A 485 -10.29 18.07 21.98
N SER A 486 -9.06 18.01 21.47
CA SER A 486 -8.04 17.00 21.71
C SER A 486 -8.32 15.64 21.09
N THR A 487 -9.03 15.63 19.95
CA THR A 487 -9.19 14.45 19.08
C THR A 487 -8.67 14.77 17.68
N GLU A 488 -8.43 13.73 16.89
CA GLU A 488 -8.22 13.89 15.45
C GLU A 488 -9.50 14.42 14.79
N ALA A 489 -9.34 15.23 13.74
CA ALA A 489 -10.47 15.77 12.97
C ALA A 489 -10.94 14.76 11.93
N LYS A 490 -12.22 14.82 11.57
CA LYS A 490 -12.80 13.87 10.61
C LYS A 490 -12.03 13.80 9.29
N TYR A 491 -11.74 12.59 8.82
CA TYR A 491 -11.01 12.26 7.59
C TYR A 491 -9.54 12.68 7.52
N LEU A 492 -9.00 13.42 8.49
CA LEU A 492 -7.55 13.72 8.51
C LEU A 492 -6.76 12.50 8.97
N SER A 493 -5.89 11.97 8.13
CA SER A 493 -4.98 10.86 8.42
C SER A 493 -3.57 11.38 8.56
N ASP A 494 -3.09 11.44 9.79
CA ASP A 494 -1.76 11.97 10.11
C ASP A 494 -0.71 11.02 9.57
N MET A 495 0.26 11.57 8.83
CA MET A 495 1.34 10.78 8.24
C MET A 495 2.61 10.92 9.07
N GLN A 496 2.92 12.14 9.52
CA GLN A 496 4.03 12.42 10.41
C GLN A 496 3.66 13.55 11.37
N GLY A 497 4.11 13.47 12.63
CA GLY A 497 3.62 14.33 13.69
C GLY A 497 2.25 13.89 14.20
N SER A 498 1.49 14.79 14.81
CA SER A 498 0.11 14.53 15.23
C SER A 498 -0.71 15.80 15.14
N TYR A 499 -1.93 15.68 14.64
CA TYR A 499 -2.85 16.78 14.39
C TYR A 499 -4.11 16.60 15.22
N GLU A 500 -4.33 17.54 16.14
CA GLU A 500 -5.50 17.51 17.02
C GLU A 500 -6.34 18.77 16.89
N VAL A 501 -7.64 18.59 17.08
CA VAL A 501 -8.61 19.67 17.19
C VAL A 501 -8.36 20.44 18.50
N ARG A 502 -8.14 21.75 18.41
CA ARG A 502 -7.81 22.65 19.51
C ARG A 502 -8.65 23.92 19.42
N PRO A 503 -8.88 24.64 20.53
CA PRO A 503 -9.45 25.98 20.45
C PRO A 503 -8.57 26.85 19.55
N CYS A 504 -9.20 27.57 18.63
CA CYS A 504 -8.49 28.46 17.73
C CYS A 504 -7.72 29.57 18.47
N ALA A 505 -6.52 29.88 17.96
CA ALA A 505 -5.66 30.94 18.44
C ALA A 505 -5.90 32.28 17.70
N ALA A 506 -5.06 33.28 17.99
CA ALA A 506 -5.07 34.61 17.36
C ALA A 506 -6.44 35.31 17.32
N GLY A 507 -7.27 35.11 18.35
CA GLY A 507 -8.58 35.78 18.48
C GLY A 507 -9.69 35.20 17.61
N ARG A 508 -9.45 34.09 16.90
CA ARG A 508 -10.48 33.33 16.20
C ARG A 508 -11.28 32.47 17.20
N SER A 509 -12.59 32.41 17.02
CA SER A 509 -13.47 31.54 17.82
C SER A 509 -13.70 30.22 17.11
N GLY A 510 -13.90 29.15 17.87
CA GLY A 510 -14.20 27.83 17.31
C GLY A 510 -13.11 26.82 17.63
N GLN A 511 -13.13 25.73 16.88
CA GLN A 511 -12.07 24.72 16.88
C GLN A 511 -11.25 24.80 15.59
N CYS A 512 -9.97 24.53 15.71
CA CYS A 512 -8.98 24.52 14.64
C CYS A 512 -8.17 23.23 14.74
N VAL A 513 -7.59 22.76 13.65
CA VAL A 513 -6.63 21.64 13.71
C VAL A 513 -5.24 22.19 14.01
N GLN A 514 -4.52 21.58 14.94
CA GLN A 514 -3.18 21.99 15.33
C GLN A 514 -2.24 20.80 15.22
N GLN A 515 -1.06 20.99 14.61
CA GLN A 515 0.04 20.05 14.77
C GLN A 515 0.52 20.17 16.23
N VAL A 516 0.49 19.10 17.03
CA VAL A 516 0.73 19.16 18.49
C VAL A 516 2.07 18.59 18.98
N ALA A 517 2.86 17.97 18.10
CA ALA A 517 4.22 17.48 18.35
C ALA A 517 5.26 18.60 18.12
N PRO A 518 5.80 19.23 19.18
CA PRO A 518 6.62 20.44 19.04
C PRO A 518 8.07 20.16 18.67
N VAL A 519 8.49 18.90 18.70
CA VAL A 519 9.85 18.44 18.43
C VAL A 519 9.78 17.09 17.75
N LYS A 520 10.82 16.80 16.97
CA LYS A 520 10.98 15.52 16.28
C LYS A 520 10.91 14.33 17.26
N PRO A 521 10.03 13.34 17.03
CA PRO A 521 9.91 12.13 17.84
C PRO A 521 11.11 11.19 17.68
N ILE A 522 11.16 10.16 18.53
CA ILE A 522 11.99 8.98 18.32
C ILE A 522 11.27 8.10 17.31
N GLU A 523 11.82 8.04 16.11
CA GLU A 523 11.15 7.46 14.95
C GLU A 523 11.30 5.95 14.88
N TRP A 524 10.28 5.31 14.31
CA TRP A 524 10.39 3.96 13.81
C TRP A 524 10.88 3.96 12.35
N GLN A 525 10.34 4.84 11.51
CA GLN A 525 10.69 4.95 10.09
C GLN A 525 11.65 6.12 9.77
N GLU A 526 11.82 6.46 8.49
CA GLU A 526 12.55 7.65 8.05
C GLU A 526 11.77 8.93 8.39
N ASP A 527 12.49 10.03 8.54
CA ASP A 527 11.91 11.34 8.89
C ASP A 527 11.32 12.05 7.68
N SER A 528 10.32 12.88 7.93
CA SER A 528 9.71 13.78 6.95
C SER A 528 9.18 15.04 7.66
N ASP A 529 8.77 16.03 6.86
CA ASP A 529 7.98 17.16 7.38
C ASP A 529 6.70 16.61 8.03
N ALA A 530 6.17 17.25 9.08
CA ALA A 530 4.92 16.79 9.69
C ALA A 530 3.74 17.17 8.79
N PHE A 531 2.87 16.21 8.45
CA PHE A 531 1.69 16.44 7.62
C PHE A 531 0.56 15.45 7.89
N THR A 532 -0.65 15.84 7.48
CA THR A 532 -1.87 15.02 7.52
C THR A 532 -2.58 15.08 6.17
N LEU A 533 -3.16 13.96 5.74
CA LEU A 533 -3.84 13.80 4.45
C LEU A 533 -5.35 13.74 4.63
N ALA A 534 -6.09 14.26 3.66
CA ALA A 534 -7.52 14.02 3.55
C ALA A 534 -8.02 14.09 2.11
N GLY A 535 -9.22 13.54 1.88
CA GLY A 535 -9.91 13.64 0.60
C GLY A 535 -9.86 12.35 -0.21
N ASP A 536 -10.01 12.47 -1.53
CA ASP A 536 -10.08 11.32 -2.44
C ASP A 536 -8.86 11.28 -3.39
N PRO A 537 -8.14 10.15 -3.50
CA PRO A 537 -7.02 10.00 -4.44
C PRO A 537 -7.39 10.19 -5.92
N ALA A 538 -8.68 10.08 -6.26
CA ALA A 538 -9.16 10.28 -7.63
C ALA A 538 -9.40 11.75 -8.02
N TRP A 539 -9.32 12.70 -7.08
CA TRP A 539 -9.51 14.11 -7.39
C TRP A 539 -8.40 14.64 -8.31
N SER A 540 -8.78 15.30 -9.42
CA SER A 540 -7.84 15.84 -10.42
C SER A 540 -7.79 17.37 -10.42
N ASP A 541 -8.93 18.02 -10.69
CA ASP A 541 -9.02 19.45 -10.92
C ASP A 541 -9.85 20.11 -9.82
N TYR A 542 -9.16 20.73 -8.88
CA TYR A 542 -9.76 21.37 -7.73
C TYR A 542 -8.87 22.46 -7.18
N THR A 543 -9.44 23.32 -6.36
CA THR A 543 -8.70 24.24 -5.49
C THR A 543 -8.88 23.81 -4.07
N VAL A 544 -7.77 23.52 -3.38
CA VAL A 544 -7.74 23.38 -1.92
C VAL A 544 -7.43 24.74 -1.32
N SER A 545 -8.08 25.07 -0.22
CA SER A 545 -7.78 26.24 0.60
C SER A 545 -7.93 25.91 2.07
N ALA A 546 -7.07 26.48 2.89
CA ALA A 546 -7.16 26.43 4.33
C ALA A 546 -6.61 27.74 4.91
N ASP A 547 -7.21 28.19 6.00
CA ASP A 547 -6.63 29.24 6.81
C ASP A 547 -5.50 28.66 7.67
N VAL A 548 -4.41 29.40 7.81
CA VAL A 548 -3.26 29.04 8.62
C VAL A 548 -2.88 30.15 9.59
N ASP A 549 -2.45 29.77 10.78
CA ASP A 549 -1.87 30.65 11.80
C ASP A 549 -0.54 30.07 12.30
N LEU A 550 0.55 30.72 11.90
CA LEU A 550 1.91 30.40 12.35
C LEU A 550 2.10 30.87 13.80
N GLN A 551 2.17 29.94 14.74
CA GLN A 551 2.36 30.20 16.17
C GLN A 551 3.83 30.47 16.51
N GLN A 552 4.73 30.04 15.63
CA GLN A 552 6.19 30.14 15.78
C GLN A 552 6.86 30.41 14.43
N ALA A 553 8.12 30.86 14.46
CA ALA A 553 8.87 31.09 13.23
C ALA A 553 9.09 29.77 12.48
N GLY A 554 8.85 29.77 11.17
CA GLY A 554 8.85 28.57 10.36
C GLY A 554 7.92 28.67 9.14
N THR A 555 7.46 27.53 8.65
CA THR A 555 6.85 27.39 7.33
C THR A 555 5.69 26.40 7.39
N ALA A 556 4.53 26.84 6.93
CA ALA A 556 3.36 25.99 6.75
C ALA A 556 3.25 25.52 5.30
N GLU A 557 2.56 24.40 5.11
CA GLU A 557 2.42 23.69 3.86
C GLU A 557 0.95 23.38 3.58
N LEU A 558 0.54 23.61 2.34
CA LEU A 558 -0.73 23.14 1.80
C LEU A 558 -0.44 22.17 0.66
N LEU A 559 -0.74 20.89 0.87
CA LEU A 559 -0.50 19.84 -0.10
C LEU A 559 -1.72 19.70 -1.02
N GLY A 560 -1.44 19.41 -2.29
CA GLY A 560 -2.46 19.11 -3.29
C GLY A 560 -1.95 18.12 -4.32
N ARG A 561 -2.89 17.35 -4.87
CA ARG A 561 -2.64 16.12 -5.62
C ARG A 561 -1.62 15.22 -4.92
N ALA A 562 -1.78 15.06 -3.60
CA ALA A 562 -1.07 14.06 -2.81
C ALA A 562 -1.44 12.67 -3.36
N ASN A 563 -0.54 12.15 -4.18
CA ASN A 563 -0.79 11.07 -5.11
C ASN A 563 -0.44 9.71 -4.48
N THR A 564 0.83 9.35 -4.42
CA THR A 564 1.28 8.02 -3.98
C THR A 564 2.34 8.13 -2.91
N GLN A 565 2.31 7.22 -1.94
CA GLN A 565 3.40 6.96 -1.00
C GLN A 565 3.95 5.56 -1.28
N THR A 566 5.28 5.40 -1.25
CA THR A 566 5.96 4.13 -1.53
C THR A 566 6.83 3.73 -0.36
N ARG A 567 7.17 2.44 -0.21
CA ARG A 567 8.17 2.01 0.79
C ARG A 567 9.57 2.61 0.45
N PRO A 568 10.34 3.14 1.43
CA PRO A 568 9.96 3.40 2.82
C PRO A 568 8.93 4.54 2.93
N GLN A 569 7.88 4.30 3.73
CA GLN A 569 6.61 5.01 3.70
C GLN A 569 6.60 6.43 4.31
N SER A 570 7.72 7.15 4.36
CA SER A 570 7.77 8.44 5.06
C SER A 570 7.39 9.65 4.20
N HIS A 571 7.38 9.52 2.88
CA HIS A 571 7.28 10.66 1.96
C HIS A 571 6.14 10.53 0.95
N GLN A 572 5.40 11.62 0.77
CA GLN A 572 4.25 11.68 -0.11
C GLN A 572 4.61 12.34 -1.45
N ALA A 573 4.34 11.67 -2.56
CA ALA A 573 4.37 12.33 -3.86
C ALA A 573 3.23 13.36 -3.92
N ALA A 574 3.54 14.65 -4.02
CA ALA A 574 2.56 15.75 -3.97
C ALA A 574 3.11 17.04 -4.60
N TYR A 575 2.20 17.98 -4.86
CA TYR A 575 2.57 19.40 -4.96
C TYR A 575 2.28 20.10 -3.63
N GLU A 576 3.13 21.05 -3.28
CA GLU A 576 3.09 21.71 -1.98
C GLU A 576 3.19 23.23 -2.19
N LEU A 577 2.26 23.98 -1.61
CA LEU A 577 2.43 25.41 -1.40
C LEU A 577 3.08 25.60 -0.04
N ARG A 578 4.33 26.06 -0.01
CA ARG A 578 5.03 26.39 1.23
C ARG A 578 5.06 27.92 1.41
N ILE A 579 4.77 28.39 2.63
CA ILE A 579 4.82 29.81 3.00
C ILE A 579 5.41 29.96 4.40
N SER A 580 6.43 30.79 4.52
CA SER A 580 7.09 31.08 5.80
C SER A 580 6.56 32.34 6.47
N ASP A 581 6.83 32.48 7.78
CA ASP A 581 6.45 33.64 8.58
C ASP A 581 7.05 34.96 8.07
N ASN A 582 8.20 34.89 7.39
CA ASN A 582 8.90 36.05 6.81
C ASN A 582 8.40 36.40 5.38
N GLY A 583 7.52 35.60 4.77
CA GLY A 583 6.92 35.85 3.46
C GLY A 583 7.64 35.21 2.27
N ASP A 584 8.64 34.35 2.47
CA ASP A 584 9.18 33.49 1.41
C ASP A 584 8.14 32.41 1.06
N TRP A 585 7.92 32.16 -0.23
CA TRP A 585 6.95 31.17 -0.69
C TRP A 585 7.47 30.34 -1.88
N SER A 586 6.94 29.13 -2.02
CA SER A 586 7.21 28.24 -3.14
C SER A 586 6.02 27.37 -3.51
N ILE A 587 5.96 27.00 -4.79
CA ILE A 587 5.26 25.81 -5.27
C ILE A 587 6.33 24.75 -5.47
N ASP A 588 6.30 23.72 -4.63
CA ASP A 588 7.23 22.61 -4.66
C ASP A 588 6.55 21.34 -5.16
N LYS A 589 7.36 20.43 -5.67
CA LYS A 589 6.98 19.08 -6.06
C LYS A 589 7.82 18.10 -5.28
N ASN A 590 7.18 17.30 -4.45
CA ASN A 590 7.81 16.24 -3.66
C ASN A 590 7.57 14.88 -4.30
N THR A 591 8.54 13.97 -4.18
CA THR A 591 8.45 12.61 -4.70
C THR A 591 8.22 11.62 -3.55
N SER A 592 7.80 10.39 -3.86
CA SER A 592 7.66 9.34 -2.85
C SER A 592 8.99 8.87 -2.24
N ALA A 593 10.12 9.40 -2.72
CA ALA A 593 11.46 9.22 -2.15
C ALA A 593 11.93 10.44 -1.34
N GLY A 594 11.08 11.44 -1.10
CA GLY A 594 11.41 12.64 -0.33
C GLY A 594 12.21 13.70 -1.09
N ASN A 595 12.39 13.55 -2.40
CA ASN A 595 13.06 14.57 -3.21
C ASN A 595 12.11 15.75 -3.47
N LEU A 596 12.36 16.87 -2.80
CA LEU A 596 11.64 18.12 -2.98
C LEU A 596 12.30 18.96 -4.09
N SER A 597 11.50 19.42 -5.05
CA SER A 597 11.92 20.26 -6.17
C SER A 597 11.06 21.51 -6.29
N THR A 598 11.67 22.69 -6.24
CA THR A 598 10.94 23.95 -6.38
C THR A 598 10.63 24.25 -7.84
N LEU A 599 9.34 24.35 -8.16
CA LEU A 599 8.84 24.69 -9.49
C LEU A 599 8.74 26.20 -9.69
N LEU A 600 8.37 26.91 -8.63
CA LEU A 600 8.25 28.36 -8.62
C LEU A 600 8.45 28.87 -7.19
N SER A 601 9.14 30.00 -7.02
CA SER A 601 9.28 30.63 -5.71
C SER A 601 9.35 32.15 -5.80
N GLY A 602 9.14 32.81 -4.68
CA GLY A 602 9.22 34.26 -4.57
C GLY A 602 9.11 34.73 -3.13
N THR A 603 8.89 36.04 -3.00
CA THR A 603 8.60 36.67 -1.71
C THR A 603 7.29 37.46 -1.81
N GLN A 604 6.59 37.56 -0.69
CA GLN A 604 5.42 38.41 -0.52
C GLN A 604 5.51 39.20 0.78
N ALA A 605 4.45 39.93 1.14
CA ALA A 605 4.38 40.54 2.47
C ALA A 605 4.42 39.44 3.54
N ALA A 606 5.27 39.62 4.57
CA ALA A 606 5.42 38.66 5.66
C ALA A 606 4.06 38.41 6.34
N PRO A 607 3.56 37.15 6.38
CA PRO A 607 2.39 36.77 7.17
C PRO A 607 2.57 37.14 8.64
N GLY A 608 3.79 36.95 9.17
CA GLY A 608 4.08 37.11 10.59
C GLY A 608 3.53 35.95 11.42
N LEU A 609 3.49 36.15 12.73
CA LEU A 609 3.05 35.15 13.71
C LEU A 609 1.75 35.58 14.36
N ASN A 610 0.95 34.60 14.80
CA ASN A 610 -0.32 34.81 15.51
C ASN A 610 -1.31 35.67 14.69
N SER A 611 -1.39 35.38 13.39
CA SER A 611 -2.27 36.02 12.42
C SER A 611 -2.73 35.01 11.37
N TRP A 612 -4.03 35.02 11.11
CA TRP A 612 -4.66 34.11 10.17
C TRP A 612 -4.52 34.58 8.73
N HIS A 613 -4.09 33.68 7.85
CA HIS A 613 -3.99 33.89 6.41
C HIS A 613 -4.64 32.72 5.65
N THR A 614 -5.30 32.99 4.53
CA THR A 614 -5.87 31.92 3.70
C THR A 614 -4.87 31.51 2.63
N LEU A 615 -4.42 30.25 2.67
CA LEU A 615 -3.61 29.65 1.60
C LEU A 615 -4.52 28.97 0.60
N SER A 616 -4.19 29.03 -0.69
CA SER A 616 -4.88 28.26 -1.73
C SER A 616 -3.92 27.68 -2.76
N LEU A 617 -4.13 26.41 -3.12
CA LEU A 617 -3.44 25.73 -4.20
C LEU A 617 -4.47 25.14 -5.17
N GLY A 618 -4.46 25.64 -6.41
CA GLY A 618 -5.44 25.30 -7.44
C GLY A 618 -4.84 24.51 -8.59
N PHE A 619 -5.56 23.49 -9.04
CA PHE A 619 -5.18 22.60 -10.13
C PHE A 619 -6.20 22.65 -11.27
N SER A 620 -5.74 22.83 -12.51
CA SER A 620 -6.57 22.74 -13.71
C SER A 620 -5.74 22.17 -14.86
N GLY A 621 -5.88 20.88 -15.12
CA GLY A 621 -5.03 20.15 -16.05
C GLY A 621 -3.59 20.08 -15.52
N ASP A 622 -2.63 20.61 -16.28
CA ASP A 622 -1.24 20.77 -15.86
C ASP A 622 -0.99 22.10 -15.12
N GLU A 623 -1.94 23.03 -15.09
CA GLU A 623 -1.78 24.32 -14.43
C GLU A 623 -1.93 24.20 -12.91
N ILE A 624 -0.97 24.77 -12.17
CA ILE A 624 -0.92 24.82 -10.71
C ILE A 624 -0.77 26.29 -10.30
N THR A 625 -1.73 26.81 -9.53
CA THR A 625 -1.77 28.22 -9.12
C THR A 625 -1.81 28.35 -7.60
N ALA A 626 -0.85 29.10 -7.03
CA ALA A 626 -0.78 29.41 -5.61
C ALA A 626 -1.34 30.80 -5.28
N LYS A 627 -2.05 30.92 -4.15
CA LYS A 627 -2.58 32.18 -3.63
C LYS A 627 -2.39 32.29 -2.13
N VAL A 628 -2.25 33.54 -1.66
CA VAL A 628 -2.38 33.92 -0.25
C VAL A 628 -3.37 35.07 -0.14
N ASP A 629 -4.33 34.96 0.77
CA ASP A 629 -5.39 35.95 1.02
C ASP A 629 -6.13 36.37 -0.27
N GLY A 630 -6.36 35.39 -1.15
CA GLY A 630 -6.98 35.58 -2.46
C GLY A 630 -6.09 36.22 -3.54
N THR A 631 -4.88 36.66 -3.20
CA THR A 631 -3.90 37.22 -4.15
C THR A 631 -3.07 36.10 -4.78
N THR A 632 -3.04 36.03 -6.11
CA THR A 632 -2.19 35.08 -6.84
C THR A 632 -0.71 35.40 -6.62
N LEU A 633 0.03 34.43 -6.11
CA LEU A 633 1.48 34.49 -5.98
C LEU A 633 2.16 34.13 -7.30
N GLY A 634 1.70 33.04 -7.93
CA GLY A 634 2.21 32.58 -9.21
C GLY A 634 1.49 31.34 -9.73
N THR A 635 1.78 31.02 -10.99
CA THR A 635 1.23 29.87 -11.72
C THR A 635 2.38 29.14 -12.42
N VAL A 636 2.37 27.81 -12.34
CA VAL A 636 3.33 26.91 -13.01
C VAL A 636 2.58 25.78 -13.72
N HIS A 637 3.23 25.11 -14.68
CA HIS A 637 2.67 23.96 -15.38
C HIS A 637 3.49 22.70 -15.08
N ASP A 638 2.88 21.70 -14.45
CA ASP A 638 3.47 20.39 -14.21
C ASP A 638 2.35 19.34 -14.11
N ASN A 639 2.56 18.17 -14.70
CA ASN A 639 1.59 17.06 -14.69
C ASN A 639 2.23 15.74 -14.22
N SER A 640 3.25 15.83 -13.37
CA SER A 640 3.85 14.67 -12.71
C SER A 640 2.81 13.94 -11.85
N TYR A 641 1.91 14.68 -11.21
CA TYR A 641 0.80 14.14 -10.43
C TYR A 641 -0.54 14.64 -11.01
N PRO A 642 -1.28 13.81 -11.74
CA PRO A 642 -2.55 14.22 -12.37
C PRO A 642 -3.75 14.16 -11.42
N THR A 643 -3.65 13.37 -10.35
CA THR A 643 -4.70 13.21 -9.33
C THR A 643 -4.08 13.09 -7.94
N GLY A 644 -4.88 13.32 -6.92
CA GLY A 644 -4.51 13.01 -5.55
C GLY A 644 -5.28 13.84 -4.52
N GLN A 645 -5.08 13.46 -3.28
CA GLN A 645 -5.67 14.04 -2.09
C GLN A 645 -5.12 15.44 -1.79
N ILE A 646 -5.63 16.03 -0.72
CA ILE A 646 -5.08 17.24 -0.11
C ILE A 646 -4.29 16.87 1.15
N GLY A 647 -3.53 17.83 1.66
CA GLY A 647 -2.95 17.70 2.99
C GLY A 647 -2.63 19.06 3.62
N LEU A 648 -2.45 19.03 4.93
CA LEU A 648 -2.02 20.16 5.75
C LEU A 648 -0.70 19.77 6.40
N GLY A 649 0.30 20.66 6.38
CA GLY A 649 1.63 20.32 6.85
C GLY A 649 2.43 21.50 7.38
N VAL A 650 3.55 21.21 8.01
CA VAL A 650 4.56 22.17 8.47
C VAL A 650 5.95 21.62 8.20
N VAL A 651 6.90 22.50 7.86
CA VAL A 651 8.30 22.08 7.69
C VAL A 651 8.89 21.68 9.05
N GLY A 652 9.33 20.43 9.16
CA GLY A 652 9.77 19.80 10.39
C GLY A 652 8.64 19.63 11.41
N TYR A 653 8.83 20.18 12.62
CA TYR A 653 7.89 20.03 13.74
C TYR A 653 7.59 21.38 14.36
N GLN A 654 6.34 21.81 14.24
CA GLN A 654 5.86 23.13 14.68
C GLN A 654 4.43 23.00 15.18
N THR A 655 4.02 23.93 16.05
CA THR A 655 2.69 23.87 16.67
C THR A 655 1.67 24.82 16.06
N ASP A 656 1.66 24.91 14.73
CA ASP A 656 0.82 25.83 13.96
C ASP A 656 -0.61 25.31 13.80
N GLN A 657 -1.55 26.22 13.54
CA GLN A 657 -2.98 25.91 13.41
C GLN A 657 -3.51 26.10 11.99
N PHE A 658 -4.47 25.25 11.63
CA PHE A 658 -5.20 25.24 10.37
C PHE A 658 -6.70 25.27 10.63
N ASP A 659 -7.45 25.92 9.74
CA ASP A 659 -8.92 26.04 9.87
C ASP A 659 -9.59 26.30 8.51
N ASN A 660 -10.92 26.20 8.46
CA ASN A 660 -11.75 26.48 7.27
C ASN A 660 -11.24 25.78 6.00
N LEU A 661 -10.93 24.49 6.10
CA LEU A 661 -10.56 23.66 4.95
C LEU A 661 -11.70 23.67 3.93
N SER A 662 -11.37 23.96 2.67
CA SER A 662 -12.31 23.97 1.56
C SER A 662 -11.65 23.41 0.30
N VAL A 663 -12.31 22.44 -0.33
CA VAL A 663 -11.91 21.84 -1.60
C VAL A 663 -13.05 22.03 -2.60
N THR A 664 -12.83 22.86 -3.62
CA THR A 664 -13.83 23.17 -4.63
C THR A 664 -13.40 22.65 -6.00
N PRO A 665 -14.30 22.06 -6.80
CA PRO A 665 -13.95 21.58 -8.13
C PRO A 665 -13.57 22.75 -9.03
N ASN A 666 -12.50 22.59 -9.79
CA ASN A 666 -12.14 23.50 -10.87
C ASN A 666 -12.68 22.97 -12.20
N ALA A 667 -12.77 23.84 -13.20
CA ALA A 667 -12.95 23.36 -14.56
C ALA A 667 -11.72 22.53 -14.95
N ALA A 668 -11.93 21.44 -15.68
CA ALA A 668 -10.82 20.69 -16.26
C ALA A 668 -9.95 21.67 -17.08
N GLY A 669 -8.63 21.54 -16.95
CA GLY A 669 -7.66 22.31 -17.72
C GLY A 669 -7.02 21.50 -18.84
N SER A 670 -6.04 22.08 -19.50
CA SER A 670 -5.27 21.40 -20.54
C SER A 670 -4.13 20.60 -19.92
N VAL A 671 -3.78 19.45 -20.50
CA VAL A 671 -2.65 18.61 -20.07
C VAL A 671 -1.74 18.33 -21.25
N SER A 672 -0.52 18.85 -21.21
CA SER A 672 0.47 18.66 -22.28
C SER A 672 1.44 17.52 -22.00
N GLY A 673 1.84 16.78 -23.02
CA GLY A 673 2.87 15.74 -22.92
C GLY A 673 3.00 14.90 -24.19
N PHE A 674 3.90 13.91 -24.15
CA PHE A 674 4.01 12.92 -25.23
C PHE A 674 3.01 11.79 -25.04
N LEU A 675 2.59 11.14 -26.13
CA LEU A 675 1.86 9.88 -26.07
C LEU A 675 2.84 8.75 -26.43
N LYS A 676 3.37 8.07 -25.42
CA LYS A 676 4.32 6.96 -25.61
C LYS A 676 3.58 5.63 -25.55
N ASP A 677 3.60 4.88 -26.64
CA ASP A 677 3.00 3.54 -26.71
C ASP A 677 3.71 2.58 -25.75
N GLN A 678 2.95 1.86 -24.93
CA GLN A 678 3.48 0.96 -23.90
C GLN A 678 4.02 -0.35 -24.47
N ASN A 679 3.65 -0.72 -25.70
CA ASN A 679 4.19 -1.89 -26.38
C ASN A 679 5.58 -1.60 -26.96
N SER A 680 5.67 -0.63 -27.87
CA SER A 680 6.88 -0.30 -28.61
C SER A 680 7.86 0.58 -27.85
N GLY A 681 7.36 1.40 -26.91
CA GLY A 681 8.14 2.48 -26.30
C GLY A 681 8.40 3.67 -27.22
N LEU A 682 7.71 3.75 -28.37
CA LEU A 682 7.78 4.86 -29.32
C LEU A 682 6.67 5.88 -29.05
N CYS A 683 6.80 7.09 -29.60
CA CYS A 683 5.87 8.19 -29.39
C CYS A 683 4.94 8.37 -30.60
N ALA A 684 3.70 8.77 -30.35
CA ALA A 684 2.80 9.26 -31.39
C ALA A 684 3.39 10.55 -31.98
N ASP A 685 3.74 10.48 -33.25
CA ASP A 685 4.49 11.49 -33.99
C ASP A 685 3.72 11.87 -35.25
N VAL A 686 3.68 13.16 -35.55
CA VAL A 686 3.26 13.64 -36.86
C VAL A 686 4.47 13.61 -37.81
N PRO A 687 4.53 12.68 -38.78
CA PRO A 687 5.76 12.42 -39.53
C PRO A 687 6.26 13.64 -40.29
N ALA A 688 7.58 13.81 -40.30
CA ALA A 688 8.29 14.89 -40.99
C ALA A 688 7.84 16.31 -40.58
N LEU A 689 7.34 16.47 -39.35
CA LEU A 689 6.79 17.74 -38.83
C LEU A 689 5.69 18.34 -39.72
N SER A 690 4.97 17.51 -40.47
CA SER A 690 3.90 17.97 -41.34
C SER A 690 2.80 18.67 -40.54
N GLN A 691 2.26 19.76 -41.07
CA GLN A 691 1.05 20.43 -40.54
C GLN A 691 -0.12 20.35 -41.54
N ALA A 692 0.01 19.52 -42.57
CA ALA A 692 -1.04 19.31 -43.55
C ALA A 692 -2.15 18.43 -42.97
N ASN A 693 -3.40 18.83 -43.17
CA ASN A 693 -4.58 18.04 -42.82
C ASN A 693 -4.55 16.67 -43.50
N GLY A 694 -4.99 15.64 -42.79
CA GLY A 694 -4.98 14.25 -43.24
C GLY A 694 -3.63 13.56 -43.10
N THR A 695 -2.61 14.20 -42.52
CA THR A 695 -1.33 13.53 -42.22
C THR A 695 -1.59 12.45 -41.17
N VAL A 696 -1.26 11.20 -41.50
CA VAL A 696 -1.36 10.04 -40.61
C VAL A 696 -0.33 10.15 -39.50
N VAL A 697 -0.78 10.00 -38.26
CA VAL A 697 0.09 9.92 -37.07
C VAL A 697 0.70 8.53 -37.02
N ALA A 698 1.98 8.45 -36.71
CA ALA A 698 2.71 7.18 -36.65
C ALA A 698 3.58 7.10 -35.40
N LEU A 699 4.04 5.90 -35.06
CA LEU A 699 5.06 5.70 -34.04
C LEU A 699 6.41 6.20 -34.55
N TRP A 700 7.12 6.95 -33.71
CA TRP A 700 8.49 7.34 -33.96
C TRP A 700 9.31 7.39 -32.67
N ASP A 701 10.64 7.35 -32.78
CA ASP A 701 11.54 7.56 -31.63
C ASP A 701 11.13 8.84 -30.89
N CYS A 702 10.91 8.74 -29.58
CA CYS A 702 10.58 9.86 -28.72
C CYS A 702 11.75 10.86 -28.68
N ASN A 703 11.63 11.96 -29.40
CA ASN A 703 12.69 12.95 -29.62
C ASN A 703 12.36 14.33 -29.05
N GLY A 704 11.18 14.49 -28.44
CA GLY A 704 10.79 15.73 -27.78
C GLY A 704 10.32 16.83 -28.73
N GLY A 705 10.28 16.57 -30.05
CA GLY A 705 9.88 17.56 -31.05
C GLY A 705 8.43 18.00 -30.89
N ALA A 706 8.13 19.23 -31.33
CA ALA A 706 6.78 19.80 -31.28
C ALA A 706 5.71 18.96 -32.03
N ASN A 707 6.14 18.10 -32.96
CA ASN A 707 5.30 17.15 -33.69
C ASN A 707 4.93 15.88 -32.90
N GLN A 708 5.47 15.73 -31.69
CA GLN A 708 5.15 14.66 -30.74
C GLN A 708 4.46 15.20 -29.48
N GLY A 709 4.37 16.53 -29.33
CA GLY A 709 3.73 17.19 -28.20
C GLY A 709 2.21 17.24 -28.37
N TRP A 710 1.49 16.53 -27.49
CA TRP A 710 0.04 16.43 -27.51
C TRP A 710 -0.57 17.06 -26.25
N THR A 711 -1.37 18.11 -26.45
CA THR A 711 -2.13 18.76 -25.39
C THR A 711 -3.56 18.24 -25.39
N SER A 712 -3.94 17.52 -24.33
CA SER A 712 -5.34 17.22 -24.05
C SER A 712 -6.04 18.50 -23.60
N THR A 713 -7.22 18.81 -24.12
CA THR A 713 -7.99 19.99 -23.73
C THR A 713 -9.26 19.61 -22.97
N PRO A 714 -9.94 20.57 -22.30
CA PRO A 714 -11.23 20.32 -21.65
C PRO A 714 -12.34 19.91 -22.64
N ALA A 715 -12.17 20.23 -23.93
CA ALA A 715 -13.04 19.78 -25.01
C ALA A 715 -12.75 18.34 -25.47
N LYS A 716 -11.90 17.60 -24.73
CA LYS A 716 -11.43 16.24 -25.04
C LYS A 716 -10.63 16.14 -26.34
N GLN A 717 -10.03 17.23 -26.82
CA GLN A 717 -9.20 17.17 -28.03
C GLN A 717 -7.75 16.86 -27.68
N LEU A 718 -7.06 16.09 -28.51
CA LEU A 718 -5.61 15.91 -28.44
C LEU A 718 -4.96 16.82 -29.49
N MET A 719 -4.46 17.96 -29.05
CA MET A 719 -3.93 19.00 -29.90
C MET A 719 -2.42 18.88 -30.09
N VAL A 720 -1.95 19.02 -31.32
CA VAL A 720 -0.53 19.13 -31.68
C VAL A 720 -0.28 20.48 -32.34
N TYR A 721 0.92 21.04 -32.12
CA TYR A 721 1.30 22.41 -32.54
C TYR A 721 0.40 23.54 -32.02
N GLY A 722 -0.48 23.26 -31.05
CA GLY A 722 -1.45 24.23 -30.51
C GLY A 722 -2.60 24.62 -31.46
N SER A 723 -2.70 24.02 -32.65
CA SER A 723 -3.74 24.36 -33.63
C SER A 723 -4.33 23.20 -34.42
N LYS A 724 -3.72 22.01 -34.36
CA LYS A 724 -4.19 20.80 -35.04
C LYS A 724 -4.66 19.78 -34.02
N CYS A 725 -5.64 18.96 -34.39
CA CYS A 725 -6.23 17.96 -33.52
C CYS A 725 -6.05 16.56 -34.10
N LEU A 726 -5.79 15.58 -33.23
CA LEU A 726 -5.90 14.16 -33.58
C LEU A 726 -7.35 13.87 -33.98
N ASP A 727 -7.54 13.31 -35.16
CA ASP A 727 -8.82 13.01 -35.78
C ASP A 727 -8.79 11.60 -36.37
N THR A 728 -9.96 11.08 -36.69
CA THR A 728 -10.10 9.84 -37.45
C THR A 728 -10.23 10.20 -38.92
N ALA A 729 -9.53 9.49 -39.82
CA ALA A 729 -9.50 9.83 -41.23
C ALA A 729 -10.92 9.94 -41.82
N GLY A 730 -11.30 11.13 -42.26
CA GLY A 730 -12.64 11.43 -42.80
C GLY A 730 -13.78 11.32 -41.78
N GLY A 731 -13.50 11.31 -40.48
CA GLY A 731 -14.48 11.11 -39.41
C GLY A 731 -15.05 9.69 -39.35
N ALA A 732 -14.38 8.71 -39.97
CA ALA A 732 -14.83 7.32 -39.98
C ALA A 732 -14.65 6.64 -38.61
N THR A 733 -15.48 5.64 -38.33
CA THR A 733 -15.55 4.94 -37.03
C THR A 733 -15.27 3.45 -37.12
N ALA A 734 -14.85 2.95 -38.28
CA ALA A 734 -14.59 1.52 -38.48
C ALA A 734 -13.17 1.15 -38.01
N ASP A 735 -12.98 -0.07 -37.51
CA ASP A 735 -11.66 -0.60 -37.20
C ASP A 735 -10.74 -0.55 -38.43
N GLY A 736 -9.48 -0.17 -38.21
CA GLY A 736 -8.47 0.10 -39.24
C GLY A 736 -8.52 1.52 -39.82
N THR A 737 -9.42 2.38 -39.34
CA THR A 737 -9.43 3.80 -39.74
C THR A 737 -8.19 4.49 -39.19
N GLN A 738 -7.38 5.10 -40.06
CA GLN A 738 -6.15 5.77 -39.66
C GLN A 738 -6.42 6.99 -38.77
N ALA A 739 -5.58 7.19 -37.76
CA ALA A 739 -5.56 8.41 -36.97
C ALA A 739 -4.70 9.46 -37.70
N VAL A 740 -5.26 10.65 -37.89
CA VAL A 740 -4.66 11.74 -38.67
C VAL A 740 -4.66 13.03 -37.86
N ILE A 741 -3.96 14.05 -38.33
CA ILE A 741 -4.15 15.42 -37.85
C ILE A 741 -5.07 16.23 -38.78
N GLU A 742 -5.95 17.02 -38.18
CA GLU A 742 -6.87 17.92 -38.88
C GLU A 742 -6.92 19.30 -38.19
N ASP A 743 -7.50 20.30 -38.85
CA ASP A 743 -7.90 21.51 -38.16
C ASP A 743 -8.92 21.19 -37.06
N CYS A 744 -8.72 21.78 -35.88
CA CYS A 744 -9.60 21.54 -34.75
C CYS A 744 -11.03 22.06 -35.05
N SER A 745 -11.99 21.14 -35.12
CA SER A 745 -13.41 21.39 -35.39
C SER A 745 -14.32 21.12 -34.18
N GLY A 746 -13.83 20.35 -33.20
CA GLY A 746 -14.59 19.93 -32.03
C GLY A 746 -15.58 18.78 -32.30
N SER A 747 -15.52 18.16 -33.48
CA SER A 747 -16.34 16.99 -33.83
C SER A 747 -16.07 15.81 -32.88
N GLY A 748 -17.03 14.88 -32.78
CA GLY A 748 -16.86 13.67 -31.98
C GLY A 748 -15.67 12.80 -32.42
N SER A 749 -15.25 12.89 -33.70
CA SER A 749 -14.08 12.19 -34.22
C SER A 749 -12.74 12.76 -33.71
N GLN A 750 -12.74 14.02 -33.25
CA GLN A 750 -11.59 14.67 -32.62
C GLN A 750 -11.63 14.63 -31.08
N GLN A 751 -12.64 13.99 -30.50
CA GLN A 751 -12.79 13.88 -29.06
C GLN A 751 -12.28 12.51 -28.60
N TRP A 752 -11.35 12.53 -27.66
CA TRP A 752 -10.64 11.38 -27.13
C TRP A 752 -10.70 11.41 -25.61
N THR A 753 -11.17 10.32 -25.00
CA THR A 753 -11.12 10.13 -23.55
C THR A 753 -9.86 9.34 -23.22
N VAL A 754 -9.07 9.85 -22.28
CA VAL A 754 -7.85 9.19 -21.81
C VAL A 754 -8.21 8.50 -20.52
N GLU A 755 -8.17 7.18 -20.52
CA GLU A 755 -8.55 6.38 -19.37
C GLU A 755 -7.36 6.18 -18.42
N PRO A 756 -7.61 5.94 -17.11
CA PRO A 756 -6.55 5.71 -16.13
C PRO A 756 -5.60 4.55 -16.47
N ASP A 757 -6.08 3.55 -17.22
CA ASP A 757 -5.28 2.39 -17.66
C ASP A 757 -4.35 2.68 -18.86
N GLY A 758 -4.38 3.93 -19.36
CA GLY A 758 -3.60 4.42 -20.48
C GLY A 758 -4.30 4.27 -21.84
N SER A 759 -5.49 3.68 -21.91
CA SER A 759 -6.23 3.63 -23.18
C SER A 759 -6.74 5.01 -23.60
N ILE A 760 -6.78 5.26 -24.91
CA ILE A 760 -7.27 6.53 -25.47
C ILE A 760 -8.45 6.19 -26.39
N VAL A 761 -9.66 6.46 -25.91
CA VAL A 761 -10.92 6.05 -26.55
C VAL A 761 -11.52 7.20 -27.34
N ASN A 762 -11.79 6.98 -28.62
CA ASN A 762 -12.47 7.96 -29.46
C ASN A 762 -13.96 8.04 -29.12
N ALA A 763 -14.49 9.25 -28.96
CA ALA A 763 -15.87 9.47 -28.56
C ALA A 763 -16.90 9.11 -29.65
N ALA A 764 -16.54 9.20 -30.94
CA ALA A 764 -17.44 8.88 -32.03
C ALA A 764 -17.56 7.37 -32.29
N SER A 765 -16.47 6.60 -32.14
CA SER A 765 -16.47 5.16 -32.40
C SER A 765 -16.61 4.30 -31.14
N GLY A 766 -16.19 4.80 -29.96
CA GLY A 766 -16.02 3.98 -28.76
C GLY A 766 -14.84 3.00 -28.83
N THR A 767 -13.93 3.19 -29.79
CA THR A 767 -12.75 2.34 -30.04
C THR A 767 -11.45 3.06 -29.67
N CYS A 768 -10.36 2.31 -29.55
CA CYS A 768 -9.10 2.79 -28.98
C CYS A 768 -8.13 3.26 -30.07
N LEU A 769 -7.27 4.22 -29.72
CA LEU A 769 -6.06 4.56 -30.48
C LEU A 769 -5.06 3.40 -30.39
N ASP A 770 -4.71 2.82 -31.52
CA ASP A 770 -3.96 1.58 -31.65
C ASP A 770 -2.71 1.78 -32.54
N ALA A 771 -1.57 1.25 -32.11
CA ALA A 771 -0.42 1.08 -32.98
C ALA A 771 -0.58 -0.16 -33.88
N THR A 772 -0.80 0.08 -35.18
CA THR A 772 -1.22 -0.94 -36.15
C THR A 772 -0.35 -2.19 -36.08
N GLY A 773 -1.01 -3.34 -35.90
CA GLY A 773 -0.37 -4.65 -35.94
C GLY A 773 0.57 -4.95 -34.77
N GLN A 774 0.48 -4.21 -33.66
CA GLN A 774 1.35 -4.35 -32.47
C GLN A 774 2.84 -4.21 -32.80
N SER A 775 3.16 -3.43 -33.83
CA SER A 775 4.53 -3.27 -34.33
C SER A 775 5.38 -2.44 -33.36
N TYR A 776 6.70 -2.67 -33.41
CA TYR A 776 7.72 -1.97 -32.64
C TYR A 776 8.55 -1.01 -33.51
N GLU A 777 8.16 -0.84 -34.78
CA GLU A 777 8.96 -0.14 -35.78
C GLU A 777 8.56 1.32 -35.94
N ASN A 778 9.56 2.20 -36.14
CA ASN A 778 9.34 3.58 -36.56
C ASN A 778 8.58 3.62 -37.89
N GLY A 779 7.59 4.52 -37.97
CA GLY A 779 6.70 4.66 -39.11
C GLY A 779 5.47 3.76 -39.07
N THR A 780 5.29 2.95 -38.02
CA THR A 780 4.04 2.20 -37.79
C THR A 780 2.88 3.20 -37.66
N PRO A 781 1.86 3.15 -38.54
CA PRO A 781 0.73 4.05 -38.44
C PRO A 781 -0.11 3.82 -37.19
N LEU A 782 -0.81 4.85 -36.73
CA LEU A 782 -1.83 4.73 -35.69
C LEU A 782 -3.22 4.63 -36.31
N GLU A 783 -4.08 3.83 -35.71
CA GLU A 783 -5.44 3.60 -36.19
C GLU A 783 -6.45 3.50 -35.06
N LEU A 784 -7.73 3.49 -35.43
CA LEU A 784 -8.82 3.05 -34.57
C LEU A 784 -8.91 1.54 -34.60
N TRP A 785 -9.01 0.94 -33.43
CA TRP A 785 -9.28 -0.49 -33.31
C TRP A 785 -10.11 -0.80 -32.07
N THR A 786 -10.95 -1.83 -32.13
CA THR A 786 -11.70 -2.33 -30.98
C THR A 786 -10.77 -2.45 -29.76
N CYS A 787 -11.20 -1.89 -28.62
CA CYS A 787 -10.40 -1.91 -27.40
C CYS A 787 -10.23 -3.35 -26.89
N THR A 788 -9.01 -3.86 -26.97
CA THR A 788 -8.63 -5.22 -26.55
C THR A 788 -7.91 -5.26 -25.21
N GLY A 789 -7.46 -4.09 -24.72
CA GLY A 789 -6.62 -3.96 -23.52
C GLY A 789 -5.15 -4.32 -23.74
N GLY A 790 -4.74 -4.61 -24.99
CA GLY A 790 -3.36 -4.90 -25.37
C GLY A 790 -2.43 -3.69 -25.19
N ALA A 791 -1.14 -3.95 -24.98
CA ALA A 791 -0.15 -2.91 -24.70
C ALA A 791 0.01 -1.88 -25.84
N ASN A 792 -0.30 -2.26 -27.08
CA ASN A 792 -0.25 -1.41 -28.27
C ASN A 792 -1.42 -0.40 -28.37
N GLN A 793 -2.35 -0.46 -27.41
CA GLN A 793 -3.47 0.47 -27.25
C GLN A 793 -3.35 1.28 -25.95
N ARG A 794 -2.23 1.13 -25.22
CA ARG A 794 -1.98 1.82 -23.96
C ARG A 794 -0.88 2.84 -24.15
N TRP A 795 -1.13 4.06 -23.70
CA TRP A 795 -0.29 5.22 -23.94
C TRP A 795 0.11 5.85 -22.61
N ALA A 796 1.40 5.95 -22.34
CA ALA A 796 1.94 6.70 -21.22
C ALA A 796 2.07 8.18 -21.59
N ARG A 797 1.62 9.08 -20.69
CA ARG A 797 1.86 10.53 -20.79
C ARG A 797 3.11 10.90 -19.99
N ARG A 798 4.10 11.58 -20.59
CA ARG A 798 5.37 11.94 -19.92
C ARG A 798 5.90 13.33 -20.32
N SER A 799 6.69 13.92 -19.40
CA SER A 799 7.77 14.90 -19.62
C SER A 799 9.13 14.17 -19.50
N ALA A 800 10.16 14.48 -20.29
CA ALA A 800 11.34 13.59 -20.48
C ALA A 800 12.62 14.00 -19.71
N ALA A 801 12.67 13.79 -18.38
CA ALA A 801 13.89 13.92 -17.54
C ALA A 801 14.13 12.65 -16.70
N GLY A 802 15.40 12.22 -16.55
CA GLY A 802 15.77 11.06 -15.72
C GLY A 802 17.24 10.62 -15.88
N PRO A 803 17.75 9.70 -15.03
CA PRO A 803 19.14 9.25 -15.13
C PRO A 803 19.39 8.35 -16.35
N LEU A 804 20.64 8.33 -16.81
CA LEU A 804 21.13 7.38 -17.82
C LEU A 804 21.99 6.31 -17.13
N ARG A 805 21.42 5.12 -16.91
CA ARG A 805 22.07 4.03 -16.19
C ARG A 805 22.73 3.04 -17.14
N GLY A 806 24.04 2.87 -17.06
CA GLY A 806 24.80 1.90 -17.84
C GLY A 806 24.34 0.47 -17.53
N ARG A 807 24.06 -0.32 -18.58
CA ARG A 807 23.50 -1.66 -18.46
C ARG A 807 24.47 -2.66 -17.83
N ASP A 808 25.75 -2.58 -18.18
CA ASP A 808 26.79 -3.46 -17.62
C ASP A 808 27.30 -2.99 -16.25
N SER A 809 27.38 -1.68 -16.04
CA SER A 809 27.90 -1.10 -14.81
C SER A 809 26.85 -1.02 -13.70
N GLY A 810 25.57 -0.90 -14.06
CA GLY A 810 24.50 -0.52 -13.15
C GLY A 810 24.65 0.90 -12.57
N ARG A 811 25.57 1.71 -13.12
CA ARG A 811 25.94 3.06 -12.66
C ARG A 811 25.41 4.14 -13.59
N CYS A 812 25.28 5.36 -13.09
CA CYS A 812 24.70 6.48 -13.82
C CYS A 812 25.78 7.30 -14.54
N VAL A 813 25.38 7.94 -15.64
CA VAL A 813 26.12 9.04 -16.24
C VAL A 813 26.09 10.22 -15.27
N ASP A 814 27.24 10.59 -14.74
CA ASP A 814 27.42 11.58 -13.67
C ASP A 814 28.36 12.68 -14.13
N VAL A 815 28.08 13.93 -13.75
CA VAL A 815 29.06 15.03 -13.84
C VAL A 815 29.87 15.08 -12.53
N PRO A 816 31.18 14.71 -12.56
CA PRO A 816 31.95 14.53 -11.34
C PRO A 816 31.99 15.77 -10.44
N ALA A 817 31.89 15.54 -9.13
CA ALA A 817 31.86 16.57 -8.09
C ALA A 817 30.75 17.62 -8.28
N ALA A 818 29.68 17.28 -9.00
CA ALA A 818 28.60 18.19 -9.38
C ALA A 818 29.10 19.49 -10.03
N SER A 819 30.21 19.42 -10.77
CA SER A 819 30.77 20.58 -11.44
C SER A 819 29.78 21.18 -12.44
N ARG A 820 29.64 22.50 -12.43
CA ARG A 820 28.81 23.27 -13.39
C ARG A 820 29.65 24.05 -14.40
N ASP A 821 30.96 23.85 -14.35
CA ASP A 821 31.91 24.50 -15.25
C ASP A 821 31.87 23.86 -16.64
N ASP A 822 31.96 24.70 -17.68
CA ASP A 822 32.10 24.22 -19.05
C ASP A 822 33.40 23.42 -19.21
N GLY A 823 33.31 22.24 -19.81
CA GLY A 823 34.43 21.33 -20.02
C GLY A 823 34.57 20.23 -18.96
N ALA A 824 33.68 20.17 -17.97
CA ALA A 824 33.64 19.03 -17.06
C ALA A 824 33.26 17.75 -17.84
N GLN A 825 34.06 16.69 -17.71
CA GLN A 825 33.85 15.41 -18.40
C GLN A 825 32.99 14.47 -17.56
N PRO A 826 31.82 14.03 -18.05
CA PRO A 826 31.03 13.00 -17.38
C PRO A 826 31.74 11.66 -17.23
N ALA A 827 31.43 10.96 -16.15
CA ALA A 827 31.95 9.64 -15.82
C ALA A 827 30.83 8.74 -15.28
N LEU A 828 31.10 7.44 -15.15
CA LEU A 828 30.25 6.55 -14.37
C LEU A 828 30.39 6.85 -12.89
N TRP A 829 29.26 6.88 -12.20
CA TRP A 829 29.20 6.92 -10.74
C TRP A 829 27.99 6.12 -10.24
N ASP A 830 28.04 5.63 -9.01
CA ASP A 830 26.86 5.07 -8.35
C ASP A 830 25.66 6.01 -8.49
N CYS A 831 24.50 5.45 -8.85
CA CYS A 831 23.29 6.22 -9.05
C CYS A 831 22.79 6.72 -7.70
N VAL A 832 22.99 8.01 -7.42
CA VAL A 832 22.62 8.65 -6.15
C VAL A 832 21.48 9.64 -6.30
N GLY A 833 20.93 9.80 -7.52
CA GLY A 833 19.71 10.57 -7.77
C GLY A 833 19.88 12.10 -7.71
N SER A 834 21.11 12.59 -7.64
CA SER A 834 21.43 14.00 -7.63
C SER A 834 21.26 14.66 -9.01
N ASP A 835 21.12 15.99 -9.02
CA ASP A 835 20.89 16.79 -10.23
C ASP A 835 22.00 16.63 -11.29
N ASN A 836 23.24 16.39 -10.86
CA ASN A 836 24.39 16.10 -11.72
C ASN A 836 24.34 14.74 -12.43
N GLN A 837 23.33 13.91 -12.14
CA GLN A 837 23.04 12.63 -12.81
C GLN A 837 21.70 12.64 -13.57
N THR A 838 20.97 13.76 -13.54
CA THR A 838 19.65 13.87 -14.17
C THR A 838 19.81 14.46 -15.56
N TRP A 839 19.46 13.67 -16.58
CA TRP A 839 19.62 14.04 -17.98
C TRP A 839 18.27 14.18 -18.65
N THR A 840 17.98 15.40 -19.09
CA THR A 840 16.76 15.76 -19.83
C THR A 840 17.05 15.68 -21.31
N SER A 841 16.16 15.06 -22.08
CA SER A 841 16.20 15.22 -23.54
C SER A 841 15.31 16.37 -23.94
N ASP A 842 15.89 17.35 -24.62
CA ASP A 842 15.15 18.48 -25.15
C ASP A 842 14.73 18.27 -26.63
N GLU A 843 13.91 19.19 -27.12
CA GLU A 843 13.41 19.24 -28.50
C GLU A 843 14.50 19.36 -29.58
N SER A 844 15.75 19.67 -29.20
CA SER A 844 16.90 19.81 -30.11
C SER A 844 17.78 18.56 -30.14
N ASN A 845 17.35 17.45 -29.52
CA ASN A 845 18.15 16.25 -29.26
C ASN A 845 19.37 16.52 -28.38
N HIS A 846 19.38 17.57 -27.55
CA HIS A 846 20.41 17.66 -26.53
C HIS A 846 20.10 16.70 -25.39
N LEU A 847 21.15 16.20 -24.75
CA LEU A 847 21.08 15.66 -23.40
C LEU A 847 21.55 16.75 -22.46
N THR A 848 20.63 17.37 -21.73
CA THR A 848 20.93 18.47 -20.81
C THR A 848 21.03 17.99 -19.37
N VAL A 849 21.98 18.54 -18.62
CA VAL A 849 22.12 18.41 -17.18
C VAL A 849 22.12 19.81 -16.55
N TYR A 850 21.57 19.94 -15.34
CA TYR A 850 21.31 21.24 -14.69
C TYR A 850 20.51 22.23 -15.56
N ASP A 851 19.65 21.71 -16.44
CA ASP A 851 18.78 22.42 -17.39
C ASP A 851 19.47 23.33 -18.43
N THR A 852 20.75 23.62 -18.26
CA THR A 852 21.46 24.67 -19.01
C THR A 852 22.74 24.18 -19.68
N LYS A 853 23.19 22.95 -19.38
CA LYS A 853 24.42 22.37 -19.91
C LYS A 853 24.12 21.15 -20.77
N CYS A 854 24.65 21.14 -21.98
CA CYS A 854 24.51 20.04 -22.93
C CYS A 854 25.71 19.10 -22.88
N LEU A 855 25.45 17.79 -23.00
CA LEU A 855 26.48 16.79 -23.28
C LEU A 855 27.03 17.00 -24.71
N GLY A 856 28.33 17.24 -24.84
CA GLY A 856 29.01 17.46 -26.12
C GLY A 856 30.31 16.69 -26.24
N LEU A 857 30.89 16.67 -27.45
CA LEU A 857 32.22 16.09 -27.69
C LEU A 857 33.32 17.10 -27.33
N ILE A 858 34.36 16.67 -26.60
CA ILE A 858 35.48 17.54 -26.21
C ILE A 858 36.11 18.18 -27.45
N GLY A 859 36.09 19.51 -27.49
CA GLY A 859 36.62 20.31 -28.60
C GLY A 859 35.91 20.08 -29.94
N GLY A 860 34.72 19.46 -29.95
CA GLY A 860 33.97 19.10 -31.15
C GLY A 860 34.61 18.01 -32.01
N ALA A 861 35.59 17.25 -31.48
CA ALA A 861 36.26 16.21 -32.23
C ALA A 861 35.40 14.94 -32.35
N THR A 862 35.41 14.30 -33.53
CA THR A 862 34.57 13.13 -33.83
C THR A 862 35.38 11.83 -33.99
N ALA A 863 36.64 11.81 -33.57
CA ALA A 863 37.49 10.62 -33.66
C ALA A 863 37.10 9.60 -32.57
N ASP A 864 37.20 8.30 -32.88
CA ASP A 864 36.97 7.23 -31.91
C ASP A 864 37.83 7.41 -30.65
N GLY A 865 37.23 7.28 -29.48
CA GLY A 865 37.87 7.51 -28.18
C GLY A 865 37.90 8.97 -27.73
N THR A 866 37.23 9.88 -28.45
CA THR A 866 37.05 11.27 -27.99
C THR A 866 36.15 11.29 -26.75
N GLY A 867 36.58 11.96 -25.69
CA GLY A 867 35.78 12.12 -24.48
C GLY A 867 34.58 13.05 -24.68
N VAL A 868 33.59 12.93 -23.81
CA VAL A 868 32.44 13.85 -23.74
C VAL A 868 32.65 14.91 -22.65
N GLU A 869 32.01 16.07 -22.78
CA GLU A 869 32.01 17.16 -21.79
C GLU A 869 30.62 17.75 -21.63
N ILE A 870 30.37 18.45 -20.53
CA ILE A 870 29.23 19.36 -20.41
C ILE A 870 29.65 20.79 -20.75
N ARG A 871 28.82 21.50 -21.50
CA ARG A 871 29.06 22.91 -21.87
C ARG A 871 27.72 23.60 -22.08
N GLY A 872 27.71 24.94 -22.03
CA GLY A 872 26.57 25.70 -22.54
C GLY A 872 26.13 25.19 -23.92
N CYS A 873 24.81 25.07 -24.09
CA CYS A 873 24.21 24.55 -25.31
C CYS A 873 24.43 25.52 -26.48
N ASP A 874 25.06 25.06 -27.57
CA ASP A 874 25.41 25.86 -28.74
C ASP A 874 24.67 25.43 -30.02
N GLY A 875 23.85 24.38 -29.94
CA GLY A 875 23.06 23.84 -31.05
C GLY A 875 23.88 23.09 -32.10
N SER A 876 25.17 22.83 -31.85
CA SER A 876 26.02 22.06 -32.74
C SER A 876 25.60 20.60 -32.79
N THR A 877 25.80 19.94 -33.93
CA THR A 877 25.56 18.50 -34.07
C THR A 877 26.46 17.66 -33.15
N THR A 878 27.55 18.23 -32.63
CA THR A 878 28.42 17.59 -31.63
C THR A 878 27.80 17.54 -30.24
N GLN A 879 26.77 18.33 -29.95
CA GLN A 879 25.98 18.28 -28.71
C GLN A 879 24.66 17.52 -28.84
N GLN A 880 24.34 16.99 -30.03
CA GLN A 880 23.10 16.29 -30.29
C GLN A 880 23.27 14.77 -30.14
N TRP A 881 22.38 14.16 -29.38
CA TRP A 881 22.38 12.74 -29.03
C TRP A 881 21.00 12.12 -29.26
N ARG A 882 20.97 11.02 -29.99
CA ARG A 882 19.77 10.20 -30.18
C ARG A 882 19.78 9.07 -29.17
N VAL A 883 18.75 9.01 -28.32
CA VAL A 883 18.60 7.95 -27.32
C VAL A 883 17.58 6.93 -27.84
N HIS A 884 18.06 5.72 -28.12
CA HIS A 884 17.26 4.63 -28.65
C HIS A 884 16.68 3.75 -27.53
N SER A 885 15.57 3.08 -27.82
CA SER A 885 14.86 2.17 -26.89
C SER A 885 15.69 0.93 -26.51
N ASP A 886 16.62 0.51 -27.37
CA ASP A 886 17.54 -0.60 -27.12
C ASP A 886 18.72 -0.20 -26.20
N GLY A 887 18.67 1.02 -25.64
CA GLY A 887 19.65 1.62 -24.76
C GLY A 887 20.82 2.30 -25.47
N THR A 888 20.87 2.31 -26.80
CA THR A 888 21.95 2.99 -27.52
C THR A 888 21.82 4.51 -27.39
N VAL A 889 22.89 5.21 -27.01
CA VAL A 889 22.95 6.68 -27.02
C VAL A 889 23.94 7.10 -28.10
N PHE A 890 23.45 7.66 -29.20
CA PHE A 890 24.20 7.88 -30.45
C PHE A 890 24.49 9.37 -30.65
N ASN A 891 25.74 9.76 -30.87
CA ASN A 891 26.09 11.14 -31.19
C ASN A 891 25.86 11.44 -32.68
N VAL A 892 25.17 12.54 -32.96
CA VAL A 892 24.77 12.92 -34.32
C VAL A 892 25.95 13.31 -35.21
N ALA A 893 26.99 13.96 -34.67
CA ALA A 893 28.14 14.41 -35.46
C ALA A 893 29.12 13.28 -35.80
N SER A 894 29.42 12.39 -34.84
CA SER A 894 30.42 11.33 -35.04
C SER A 894 29.84 10.05 -35.62
N GLY A 895 28.54 9.81 -35.46
CA GLY A 895 27.91 8.56 -35.83
C GLY A 895 28.29 7.38 -34.92
N THR A 896 28.82 7.68 -33.74
CA THR A 896 29.32 6.70 -32.76
C THR A 896 28.53 6.79 -31.44
N CYS A 897 28.71 5.81 -30.58
CA CYS A 897 27.90 5.61 -29.39
C CYS A 897 28.60 6.13 -28.12
N LEU A 898 27.81 6.61 -27.16
CA LEU A 898 28.27 6.89 -25.80
C LEU A 898 28.74 5.59 -25.17
N ASP A 899 30.01 5.56 -24.77
CA ASP A 899 30.75 4.39 -24.34
C ASP A 899 31.41 4.64 -22.98
N ALA A 900 31.24 3.68 -22.07
CA ALA A 900 32.05 3.64 -20.86
C ALA A 900 33.45 3.11 -21.19
N LYS A 901 34.45 4.02 -21.15
CA LYS A 901 35.81 3.78 -21.65
C LYS A 901 36.40 2.45 -21.19
N ASN A 902 36.96 1.70 -22.14
CA ASN A 902 37.54 0.36 -21.92
C ASN A 902 36.55 -0.66 -21.31
N ALA A 903 35.24 -0.48 -21.51
CA ALA A 903 34.18 -1.25 -20.85
C ALA A 903 34.31 -1.24 -19.30
N GLY A 904 34.81 -0.14 -18.73
CA GLY A 904 34.93 0.02 -17.29
C GLY A 904 33.56 0.06 -16.61
N THR A 905 33.45 -0.55 -15.43
CA THR A 905 32.20 -0.60 -14.65
C THR A 905 32.30 0.09 -13.30
N ALA A 906 33.47 0.61 -12.93
CA ALA A 906 33.72 1.27 -11.65
C ALA A 906 33.40 2.76 -11.70
N ASP A 907 33.19 3.37 -10.53
CA ASP A 907 33.13 4.82 -10.38
C ASP A 907 34.37 5.50 -10.97
N SER A 908 34.19 6.73 -11.43
CA SER A 908 35.22 7.52 -12.13
C SER A 908 35.63 6.96 -13.49
N THR A 909 34.97 5.93 -14.03
CA THR A 909 35.20 5.50 -15.42
C THR A 909 34.72 6.62 -16.37
N PRO A 910 35.60 7.28 -17.13
CA PRO A 910 35.20 8.39 -17.99
C PRO A 910 34.38 7.90 -19.18
N LEU A 911 33.48 8.76 -19.68
CA LEU A 911 32.71 8.48 -20.88
C LEU A 911 33.40 9.05 -22.13
N GLU A 912 33.27 8.30 -23.23
CA GLU A 912 33.78 8.64 -24.54
C GLU A 912 32.81 8.24 -25.64
N ILE A 913 33.15 8.58 -26.89
CA ILE A 913 32.46 8.04 -28.06
C ILE A 913 33.27 6.91 -28.70
N TRP A 914 32.59 5.83 -29.09
CA TRP A 914 33.23 4.67 -29.74
C TRP A 914 32.29 4.03 -30.77
N PRO A 915 32.80 3.35 -31.82
CA PRO A 915 31.97 2.64 -32.78
C PRO A 915 30.93 1.74 -32.08
N CYS A 916 29.68 1.89 -32.50
CA CYS A 916 28.55 1.18 -31.93
C CYS A 916 28.70 -0.32 -32.17
N SER A 917 29.00 -1.05 -31.09
CA SER A 917 29.28 -2.49 -31.09
C SER A 917 28.11 -3.33 -30.56
N GLY A 918 27.14 -2.68 -29.91
CA GLY A 918 26.01 -3.34 -29.26
C GLY A 918 26.33 -3.96 -27.89
N ASN A 919 27.58 -3.83 -27.42
CA ASN A 919 28.01 -4.28 -26.11
C ASN A 919 27.36 -3.48 -24.98
N GLY A 920 27.20 -4.09 -23.81
CA GLY A 920 26.44 -3.49 -22.71
C GLY A 920 27.08 -2.24 -22.09
N ASN A 921 28.38 -2.01 -22.28
CA ASN A 921 29.08 -0.77 -21.92
C ASN A 921 28.71 0.43 -22.81
N GLN A 922 27.91 0.21 -23.88
CA GLN A 922 27.32 1.23 -24.74
C GLN A 922 25.78 1.26 -24.65
N LYS A 923 25.21 0.54 -23.68
CA LYS A 923 23.77 0.45 -23.46
C LYS A 923 23.38 1.17 -22.16
N TRP A 924 22.36 2.01 -22.25
CA TRP A 924 21.93 2.92 -21.21
C TRP A 924 20.41 2.78 -21.00
N ALA A 925 19.99 2.46 -19.80
CA ALA A 925 18.59 2.48 -19.40
C ALA A 925 18.22 3.89 -18.91
N ARG A 926 17.09 4.40 -19.38
CA ARG A 926 16.45 5.61 -18.83
C ARG A 926 15.70 5.23 -17.56
N GLY A 927 16.03 5.89 -16.45
CA GLY A 927 15.30 5.77 -15.18
C GLY A 927 13.97 6.50 -15.19
#